data_AF-A0A523RG35-F1
#
_entry.id   AF-A0A523RG35-F1
#
_cell.length_a   1.000
_cell.length_b   1.000
_cell.length_c   1.000
_cell.angle_alpha   90.00
_cell.angle_beta   90.00
_cell.angle_gamma   90.00
#
_symmetry.space_group_name_H-M   'P 1'
#
loop_
_entity.id
_entity.type
_entity.pdbx_description
1 polymer ?
#
loop_
_entity_poly.entity_id
_entity_poly.type
_entity_poly.pdbx_seq_one_letter_code
_entity_poly.pdbx_strand_id
1 'polypeptide(L)'
;MIRKKDEIKEKIRHRFKEEIKNFHFGRSYKSVSQIHEEFKEHLSDKTVQSIGKTSFPEDYEKIWSKPKVQIEVYLEIKKRIANEIKNFYSGSSATPLEQIYREFKNVINSVDTIYYIGKNEFPDEYNEIWAKLSLPEDVRKEVIDILKHEIEKYKNGKKPRSLSQIHNDFQEKVKSLSVIAKICKEEFPKYYSKIWTKVKITPEIKNKAIKRIKEEIDIHKSGGEPMAIRDIWKEDFQPYMSEGQLGGIGKDTYPEDYELIWGAYRIPFEVKEELIKTINNEISKYDLGQTPDSLRKIQRKFDKWVKSKDHIISIAKNVNPEKYDEIWSIPRIPEHIKIKVIEVIGCEIDIYKTGLKPRTIKEIWEDDFIQVIKTRDTISDIAKKAFPKEYDLIWGKEIPSDKRIGIIQDILDYNNPNVRTIGQIARKYGVSNTTVIRISENEVEGGHSSFSHEERFPQDFFAKFGTILHNIIKYLITAHFWRKGLKVYSEIIVDFNTRVLVDNFFLNVKSHNYLYKVLECNRYLVKEMHLDIDETRNINGFMFDYTNDVSEENIRKKVKKYQKKDKLLFIVGTRWPRKYKKRIIETNFKNIRIIKHDLFAEFIGINGKILDKFDYSIGLNYIFDLDTLKETLMGIKNIFLNKFCRDLYKNDDLKKDLEKRGIRYADFF
;
A
#
# COMPACT_ATOMS: atom_id res chain seq x y z
N MET A 1 29.00 17.37 26.81
CA MET A 1 27.82 16.48 26.92
C MET A 1 27.50 15.71 25.63
N ILE A 2 27.50 16.34 24.45
CA ILE A 2 27.15 15.68 23.16
C ILE A 2 28.13 14.55 22.81
N ARG A 3 29.45 14.81 22.85
CA ARG A 3 30.49 13.77 22.58
C ARG A 3 30.35 12.51 23.44
N LYS A 4 30.09 12.68 24.75
CA LYS A 4 29.91 11.57 25.70
C LYS A 4 28.69 10.70 25.34
N LYS A 5 27.61 11.29 24.83
CA LYS A 5 26.42 10.54 24.39
C LYS A 5 26.67 9.72 23.13
N ASP A 6 27.46 10.24 22.19
CA ASP A 6 27.76 9.53 20.94
C ASP A 6 28.74 8.37 21.17
N GLU A 7 29.71 8.54 22.07
CA GLU A 7 30.58 7.45 22.54
C GLU A 7 29.79 6.31 23.19
N ILE A 8 28.78 6.64 24.01
CA ILE A 8 27.90 5.64 24.64
C ILE A 8 27.05 4.90 23.60
N LYS A 9 26.55 5.60 22.57
CA LYS A 9 25.82 4.97 21.46
C LYS A 9 26.70 4.00 20.67
N GLU A 10 27.97 4.34 20.43
CA GLU A 10 28.90 3.42 19.78
C GLU A 10 29.19 2.19 20.63
N LYS A 11 29.34 2.33 21.95
CA LYS A 11 29.47 1.18 22.86
C LYS A 11 28.26 0.25 22.79
N ILE A 12 27.04 0.81 22.74
CA ILE A 12 25.81 0.03 22.57
C ILE A 12 25.79 -0.68 21.21
N ARG A 13 26.18 -0.01 20.11
CA ARG A 13 26.29 -0.64 18.79
C ARG A 13 27.29 -1.79 18.77
N HIS A 14 28.45 -1.60 19.40
CA HIS A 14 29.45 -2.65 19.55
C HIS A 14 28.88 -3.84 20.33
N ARG A 15 28.17 -3.58 21.43
CA ARG A 15 27.53 -4.63 22.21
C ARG A 15 26.51 -5.44 21.40
N PHE A 16 25.66 -4.77 20.63
CA PHE A 16 24.75 -5.46 19.71
C PHE A 16 25.50 -6.33 18.70
N LYS A 17 26.61 -5.87 18.12
CA LYS A 17 27.44 -6.68 17.20
C LYS A 17 27.98 -7.95 17.86
N GLU A 18 28.44 -7.86 19.10
CA GLU A 18 28.93 -9.03 19.84
C GLU A 18 27.82 -10.06 20.08
N GLU A 19 26.63 -9.60 20.47
CA GLU A 19 25.52 -10.51 20.74
C GLU A 19 24.93 -11.12 19.44
N ILE A 20 24.94 -10.37 18.33
CA ILE A 20 24.64 -10.91 16.98
C ILE A 20 25.63 -12.01 16.63
N LYS A 21 26.93 -11.78 16.88
CA LYS A 21 27.99 -12.76 16.63
C LYS A 21 27.78 -14.01 17.47
N ASN A 22 27.50 -13.87 18.78
CA ASN A 22 27.19 -14.99 19.67
C ASN A 22 26.01 -15.82 19.16
N PHE A 23 24.93 -15.15 18.74
CA PHE A 23 23.76 -15.83 18.17
C PHE A 23 24.10 -16.66 16.94
N HIS A 24 24.82 -16.11 15.96
CA HIS A 24 25.17 -16.86 14.73
C HIS A 24 26.16 -18.00 14.98
N PHE A 25 26.95 -17.93 16.05
CA PHE A 25 27.82 -19.04 16.50
C PHE A 25 27.13 -20.03 17.44
N GLY A 26 25.81 -19.91 17.68
CA GLY A 26 25.06 -20.79 18.58
C GLY A 26 25.46 -20.67 20.05
N ARG A 27 26.11 -19.57 20.44
CA ARG A 27 26.49 -19.29 21.84
C ARG A 27 25.34 -18.57 22.56
N SER A 28 25.37 -18.59 23.89
CA SER A 28 24.47 -17.75 24.68
C SER A 28 24.71 -16.28 24.36
N TYR A 29 23.63 -15.52 24.28
CA TYR A 29 23.67 -14.10 23.96
C TYR A 29 22.64 -13.35 24.81
N LYS A 30 22.86 -12.05 25.05
CA LYS A 30 22.04 -11.24 25.93
C LYS A 30 20.76 -10.74 25.27
N SER A 31 19.69 -10.61 26.04
CA SER A 31 18.46 -9.93 25.63
C SER A 31 18.67 -8.41 25.52
N VAL A 32 17.78 -7.71 24.82
CA VAL A 32 17.87 -6.23 24.72
C VAL A 32 17.73 -5.57 26.09
N SER A 33 16.90 -6.13 26.98
CA SER A 33 16.78 -5.65 28.36
C SER A 33 18.07 -5.86 29.16
N GLN A 34 18.76 -6.99 28.96
CA GLN A 34 20.07 -7.23 29.60
C GLN A 34 21.14 -6.28 29.04
N ILE A 35 21.12 -5.98 27.75
CA ILE A 35 21.97 -4.94 27.17
C ILE A 35 21.60 -3.58 27.77
N HIS A 36 20.31 -3.23 27.91
CA HIS A 36 19.88 -1.99 28.53
C HIS A 36 20.36 -1.85 29.98
N GLU A 37 20.31 -2.90 30.79
CA GLU A 37 20.80 -2.86 32.17
C GLU A 37 22.28 -2.45 32.27
N GLU A 38 23.11 -2.80 31.29
CA GLU A 38 24.52 -2.37 31.21
C GLU A 38 24.66 -0.85 30.93
N PHE A 39 23.63 -0.21 30.38
CA PHE A 39 23.65 1.20 29.97
C PHE A 39 22.54 2.07 30.59
N LYS A 40 21.82 1.55 31.60
CA LYS A 40 20.63 2.20 32.17
C LYS A 40 20.89 3.57 32.79
N GLU A 41 22.12 3.79 33.28
CA GLU A 41 22.56 5.08 33.84
C GLU A 41 22.76 6.17 32.76
N HIS A 42 22.68 5.80 31.48
CA HIS A 42 23.06 6.68 30.38
C HIS A 42 21.95 6.90 29.36
N LEU A 43 21.18 5.87 29.03
CA LEU A 43 20.14 5.93 28.01
C LEU A 43 18.95 5.08 28.43
N SER A 44 17.74 5.53 28.05
CA SER A 44 16.52 4.75 28.27
C SER A 44 16.48 3.49 27.41
N ASP A 45 15.78 2.47 27.89
CA ASP A 45 15.50 1.22 27.17
C ASP A 45 14.99 1.48 25.74
N LYS A 46 14.05 2.40 25.57
CA LYS A 46 13.55 2.81 24.24
C LYS A 46 14.65 3.30 23.31
N THR A 47 15.65 4.01 23.84
CA THR A 47 16.78 4.51 23.05
C THR A 47 17.73 3.36 22.68
N VAL A 48 18.02 2.44 23.61
CA VAL A 48 18.83 1.24 23.36
C VAL A 48 18.18 0.36 22.28
N GLN A 49 16.87 0.11 22.39
CA GLN A 49 16.09 -0.62 21.38
C GLN A 49 16.13 0.08 20.02
N SER A 50 15.98 1.41 19.99
CA SER A 50 16.03 2.18 18.74
C SER A 50 17.41 2.07 18.06
N ILE A 51 18.50 2.08 18.83
CA ILE A 51 19.86 1.91 18.28
C ILE A 51 20.00 0.54 17.64
N GLY A 52 19.55 -0.52 18.32
CA GLY A 52 19.56 -1.89 17.79
C GLY A 52 18.74 -2.01 16.50
N LYS A 53 17.48 -1.57 16.51
CA LYS A 53 16.58 -1.61 15.34
C LYS A 53 17.12 -0.84 14.14
N THR A 54 17.73 0.32 14.38
CA THR A 54 18.20 1.19 13.29
C THR A 54 19.55 0.72 12.74
N SER A 55 20.43 0.23 13.60
CA SER A 55 21.79 -0.14 13.21
C SER A 55 21.87 -1.57 12.67
N PHE A 56 20.97 -2.47 13.10
CA PHE A 56 20.96 -3.89 12.75
C PHE A 56 19.54 -4.42 12.51
N PRO A 57 18.74 -3.86 11.59
CA PRO A 57 17.31 -4.15 11.47
C PRO A 57 17.00 -5.65 11.27
N GLU A 58 17.70 -6.32 10.35
CA GLU A 58 17.44 -7.72 10.00
C GLU A 58 17.80 -8.69 11.15
N ASP A 59 19.00 -8.55 11.72
CA ASP A 59 19.42 -9.35 12.86
C ASP A 59 18.59 -9.04 14.10
N TYR A 60 18.20 -7.77 14.29
CA TYR A 60 17.42 -7.38 15.46
C TYR A 60 16.03 -8.02 15.45
N GLU A 61 15.39 -8.06 14.29
CA GLU A 61 14.13 -8.77 14.09
C GLU A 61 14.30 -10.29 14.31
N LYS A 62 15.37 -10.86 13.77
CA LYS A 62 15.63 -12.30 13.89
C LYS A 62 15.94 -12.74 15.32
N ILE A 63 16.68 -11.93 16.09
CA ILE A 63 17.27 -12.33 17.37
C ILE A 63 16.40 -11.89 18.56
N TRP A 64 15.82 -10.68 18.50
CA TRP A 64 15.21 -10.02 19.65
C TRP A 64 13.75 -9.61 19.47
N SER A 65 13.16 -9.65 18.27
CA SER A 65 11.75 -9.27 18.09
C SER A 65 10.75 -10.42 18.30
N LYS A 66 11.22 -11.63 18.60
CA LYS A 66 10.37 -12.79 18.90
C LYS A 66 10.59 -13.24 20.35
N PRO A 67 9.54 -13.45 21.15
CA PRO A 67 9.68 -14.14 22.43
C PRO A 67 10.23 -15.54 22.17
N LYS A 68 11.42 -15.86 22.67
CA LYS A 68 12.00 -17.20 22.53
C LYS A 68 11.44 -18.10 23.63
N VAL A 69 10.38 -18.82 23.26
CA VAL A 69 9.88 -19.95 24.02
C VAL A 69 10.51 -21.20 23.41
N GLN A 70 10.94 -22.17 24.24
CA GLN A 70 11.32 -23.50 23.74
C GLN A 70 10.17 -24.06 22.91
N ILE A 71 10.45 -24.75 21.80
CA ILE A 71 9.41 -25.12 20.84
C ILE A 71 8.34 -26.02 21.48
N GLU A 72 8.73 -26.85 22.44
CA GLU A 72 7.86 -27.72 23.23
C GLU A 72 6.88 -26.89 24.07
N VAL A 73 7.40 -25.91 24.82
CA VAL A 73 6.60 -24.99 25.65
C VAL A 73 5.70 -24.11 24.76
N TYR A 74 6.18 -23.71 23.59
CA TYR A 74 5.39 -22.95 22.62
C TYR A 74 4.19 -23.76 22.11
N LEU A 75 4.41 -25.03 21.75
CA LEU A 75 3.36 -25.94 21.30
C LEU A 75 2.34 -26.22 22.40
N GLU A 76 2.81 -26.34 23.65
CA GLU A 76 1.94 -26.51 24.81
C GLU A 76 1.06 -25.29 25.08
N ILE A 77 1.64 -24.08 25.04
CA ILE A 77 0.88 -22.82 25.14
C ILE A 77 -0.12 -22.69 23.98
N LYS A 78 0.30 -23.00 22.75
CA LYS A 78 -0.59 -22.96 21.57
C LYS A 78 -1.78 -23.90 21.76
N LYS A 79 -1.54 -25.13 22.21
CA LYS A 79 -2.59 -26.12 22.50
C LYS A 79 -3.52 -25.63 23.61
N ARG A 80 -2.96 -25.04 24.67
CA ARG A 80 -3.72 -24.47 25.79
C ARG A 80 -4.66 -23.35 25.34
N ILE A 81 -4.18 -22.42 24.51
CA ILE A 81 -4.98 -21.33 23.93
C ILE A 81 -6.08 -21.88 23.02
N ALA A 82 -5.76 -22.85 22.15
CA ALA A 82 -6.74 -23.50 21.28
C ALA A 82 -7.89 -24.16 22.07
N ASN A 83 -7.58 -24.77 23.23
CA ASN A 83 -8.61 -25.32 24.11
C ASN A 83 -9.53 -24.24 24.70
N GLU A 84 -9.01 -23.07 25.08
CA GLU A 84 -9.86 -21.97 25.54
C GLU A 84 -10.74 -21.40 24.44
N ILE A 85 -10.24 -21.32 23.21
CA ILE A 85 -11.04 -20.94 22.04
C ILE A 85 -12.21 -21.93 21.87
N LYS A 86 -11.93 -23.23 21.97
CA LYS A 86 -12.97 -24.27 21.89
C LYS A 86 -13.99 -24.15 23.02
N ASN A 87 -13.53 -23.92 24.25
CA ASN A 87 -14.40 -23.71 25.41
C ASN A 87 -15.31 -22.49 25.19
N PHE A 88 -14.75 -21.39 24.68
CA PHE A 88 -15.49 -20.18 24.35
C PHE A 88 -16.64 -20.43 23.37
N TYR A 89 -16.35 -21.06 22.22
CA TYR A 89 -17.39 -21.35 21.23
C TYR A 89 -18.38 -22.44 21.66
N SER A 90 -18.06 -23.23 22.70
CA SER A 90 -19.00 -24.15 23.34
C SER A 90 -19.92 -23.48 24.37
N GLY A 91 -19.82 -22.15 24.56
CA GLY A 91 -20.65 -21.36 25.47
C GLY A 91 -20.07 -21.19 26.88
N SER A 92 -18.84 -21.64 27.13
CA SER A 92 -18.11 -21.38 28.38
C SER A 92 -17.33 -20.06 28.32
N SER A 93 -17.06 -19.42 29.46
CA SER A 93 -16.18 -18.23 29.50
C SER A 93 -14.73 -18.60 29.21
N ALA A 94 -14.05 -17.86 28.34
CA ALA A 94 -12.61 -18.05 28.14
C ALA A 94 -11.79 -17.55 29.34
N THR A 95 -10.78 -18.32 29.72
CA THR A 95 -9.80 -17.94 30.72
C THR A 95 -8.97 -16.75 30.23
N PRO A 96 -8.73 -15.71 31.06
CA PRO A 96 -7.85 -14.60 30.68
C PRO A 96 -6.43 -15.07 30.36
N LEU A 97 -5.76 -14.44 29.38
CA LEU A 97 -4.41 -14.82 28.96
C LEU A 97 -3.37 -14.62 30.08
N GLU A 98 -3.64 -13.73 31.03
CA GLU A 98 -2.86 -13.52 32.24
C GLU A 98 -2.87 -14.75 33.16
N GLN A 99 -3.99 -15.48 33.18
CA GLN A 99 -4.11 -16.69 33.98
C GLN A 99 -3.43 -17.87 33.29
N ILE A 100 -3.54 -17.97 31.96
CA ILE A 100 -2.70 -18.91 31.18
C ILE A 100 -1.21 -18.60 31.44
N TYR A 101 -0.81 -17.32 31.43
CA TYR A 101 0.58 -16.95 31.77
C TYR A 101 1.01 -17.45 33.16
N ARG A 102 0.13 -17.41 34.18
CA ARG A 102 0.46 -17.93 35.53
C ARG A 102 0.77 -19.43 35.53
N GLU A 103 0.12 -20.19 34.65
CA GLU A 103 0.39 -21.63 34.46
C GLU A 103 1.82 -21.85 33.90
N PHE A 104 2.26 -20.97 33.00
CA PHE A 104 3.58 -21.07 32.33
C PHE A 104 4.65 -20.16 32.92
N LYS A 105 4.40 -19.44 34.02
CA LYS A 105 5.30 -18.39 34.56
C LYS A 105 6.73 -18.87 34.87
N ASN A 106 6.91 -20.17 35.10
CA ASN A 106 8.20 -20.78 35.41
C ASN A 106 9.04 -21.05 34.14
N VAL A 107 8.43 -21.02 32.96
CA VAL A 107 9.05 -21.37 31.67
C VAL A 107 8.97 -20.26 30.62
N ILE A 108 8.17 -19.21 30.86
CA ILE A 108 8.14 -17.99 30.03
C ILE A 108 8.23 -16.74 30.90
N ASN A 109 8.92 -15.71 30.38
CA ASN A 109 9.32 -14.55 31.18
C ASN A 109 8.33 -13.37 31.15
N SER A 110 7.28 -13.44 30.32
CA SER A 110 6.30 -12.36 30.18
C SER A 110 4.97 -12.87 29.61
N VAL A 111 3.87 -12.28 30.09
CA VAL A 111 2.52 -12.44 29.53
C VAL A 111 2.45 -12.01 28.06
N ASP A 112 3.31 -11.10 27.61
CA ASP A 112 3.43 -10.67 26.20
C ASP A 112 3.74 -11.84 25.26
N THR A 113 4.38 -12.88 25.79
CA THR A 113 4.61 -14.14 25.07
C THR A 113 3.30 -14.85 24.76
N ILE A 114 2.40 -14.96 25.74
CA ILE A 114 1.08 -15.57 25.56
C ILE A 114 0.25 -14.74 24.57
N TYR A 115 0.27 -13.41 24.71
CA TYR A 115 -0.42 -12.52 23.78
C TYR A 115 0.12 -12.63 22.35
N TYR A 116 1.44 -12.71 22.19
CA TYR A 116 2.09 -12.88 20.89
C TYR A 116 1.68 -14.20 20.22
N ILE A 117 1.69 -15.30 20.98
CA ILE A 117 1.29 -16.62 20.47
C ILE A 117 -0.19 -16.60 20.09
N GLY A 118 -1.07 -16.12 20.97
CA GLY A 118 -2.50 -16.00 20.69
C GLY A 118 -2.78 -15.15 19.45
N LYS A 119 -2.16 -13.97 19.36
CA LYS A 119 -2.37 -13.04 18.24
C LYS A 119 -1.84 -13.56 16.90
N ASN A 120 -0.75 -14.33 16.89
CA ASN A 120 -0.18 -14.83 15.65
C ASN A 120 -0.78 -16.15 15.19
N GLU A 121 -1.05 -17.06 16.13
CA GLU A 121 -1.58 -18.38 15.79
C GLU A 121 -3.10 -18.38 15.62
N PHE A 122 -3.80 -17.46 16.31
CA PHE A 122 -5.26 -17.37 16.32
C PHE A 122 -5.72 -15.90 16.21
N PRO A 123 -5.34 -15.16 15.15
CA PRO A 123 -5.53 -13.71 15.08
C PRO A 123 -7.00 -13.26 15.20
N ASP A 124 -7.94 -14.02 14.62
CA ASP A 124 -9.35 -13.65 14.59
C ASP A 124 -10.01 -13.93 15.94
N GLU A 125 -9.79 -15.13 16.49
CA GLU A 125 -10.29 -15.57 17.78
C GLU A 125 -9.65 -14.77 18.92
N TYR A 126 -8.37 -14.45 18.79
CA TYR A 126 -7.68 -13.56 19.73
C TYR A 126 -8.35 -12.20 19.82
N ASN A 127 -8.71 -11.62 18.68
CA ASN A 127 -9.38 -10.34 18.64
C ASN A 127 -10.82 -10.41 19.14
N GLU A 128 -11.49 -11.55 18.94
CA GLU A 128 -12.86 -11.78 19.37
C GLU A 128 -12.98 -12.04 20.88
N ILE A 129 -12.08 -12.85 21.43
CA ILE A 129 -12.14 -13.35 22.81
C ILE A 129 -11.36 -12.42 23.74
N TRP A 130 -10.09 -12.12 23.41
CA TRP A 130 -9.15 -11.52 24.35
C TRP A 130 -8.82 -10.05 24.09
N ALA A 131 -8.79 -9.59 22.83
CA ALA A 131 -8.65 -8.14 22.56
C ALA A 131 -9.93 -7.35 22.92
N LYS A 132 -11.04 -8.06 23.13
CA LYS A 132 -12.35 -7.55 23.57
C LYS A 132 -12.67 -7.88 25.01
N LEU A 133 -11.76 -8.45 25.81
CA LEU A 133 -12.05 -8.69 27.23
C LEU A 133 -12.52 -7.37 27.85
N SER A 134 -13.80 -7.35 28.22
CA SER A 134 -14.38 -6.32 29.07
C SER A 134 -13.49 -6.19 30.29
N LEU A 135 -13.17 -4.95 30.66
CA LEU A 135 -12.54 -4.67 31.95
C LEU A 135 -13.25 -5.47 33.04
N PRO A 136 -12.51 -6.05 34.00
CA PRO A 136 -13.13 -6.62 35.20
C PRO A 136 -14.20 -5.65 35.72
N GLU A 137 -15.40 -6.16 35.99
CA GLU A 137 -16.60 -5.33 36.19
C GLU A 137 -16.42 -4.37 37.39
N ASP A 138 -15.61 -4.75 38.36
CA ASP A 138 -15.14 -3.92 39.49
C ASP A 138 -14.30 -2.72 39.02
N VAL A 139 -13.28 -2.95 38.17
CA VAL A 139 -12.44 -1.87 37.61
C VAL A 139 -13.27 -0.96 36.70
N ARG A 140 -14.19 -1.53 35.91
CA ARG A 140 -15.10 -0.74 35.08
C ARG A 140 -15.98 0.18 35.93
N LYS A 141 -16.52 -0.30 37.05
CA LYS A 141 -17.29 0.52 38.00
C LYS A 141 -16.46 1.65 38.61
N GLU A 142 -15.22 1.36 39.05
CA GLU A 142 -14.30 2.40 39.57
C GLU A 142 -14.07 3.53 38.54
N VAL A 143 -13.80 3.16 37.27
CA VAL A 143 -13.61 4.13 36.19
C VAL A 143 -14.88 4.95 35.95
N ILE A 144 -16.05 4.31 35.95
CA ILE A 144 -17.36 4.98 35.78
C ILE A 144 -17.60 5.99 36.90
N ASP A 145 -17.30 5.65 38.14
CA ASP A 145 -17.54 6.54 39.28
C ASP A 145 -16.61 7.76 39.28
N ILE A 146 -15.35 7.59 38.88
CA ILE A 146 -14.45 8.74 38.63
C ILE A 146 -14.98 9.61 37.50
N LEU A 147 -15.44 9.03 36.40
CA LEU A 147 -16.02 9.80 35.29
C LEU A 147 -17.28 10.57 35.71
N LYS A 148 -18.17 9.98 36.53
CA LYS A 148 -19.33 10.69 37.12
C LYS A 148 -18.88 11.87 37.96
N HIS A 149 -17.87 11.69 38.81
CA HIS A 149 -17.35 12.76 39.65
C HIS A 149 -16.78 13.93 38.84
N GLU A 150 -16.07 13.64 37.74
CA GLU A 150 -15.56 14.68 36.85
C GLU A 150 -16.68 15.37 36.05
N ILE A 151 -17.76 14.65 35.68
CA ILE A 151 -18.96 15.25 35.10
C ILE A 151 -19.64 16.22 36.09
N GLU A 152 -19.73 15.86 37.38
CA GLU A 152 -20.28 16.73 38.41
C GLU A 152 -19.41 17.98 38.64
N LYS A 153 -18.07 17.86 38.60
CA LYS A 153 -17.20 19.04 38.60
C LYS A 153 -17.53 19.97 37.44
N TYR A 154 -17.66 19.43 36.23
CA TYR A 154 -18.01 20.19 35.04
C TYR A 154 -19.37 20.90 35.17
N LYS A 155 -20.41 20.20 35.65
CA LYS A 155 -21.74 20.79 35.89
C LYS A 155 -21.70 21.95 36.89
N ASN A 156 -20.82 21.85 37.89
CA ASN A 156 -20.60 22.88 38.90
C ASN A 156 -19.61 23.97 38.47
N GLY A 157 -19.27 24.06 37.17
CA GLY A 157 -18.38 25.08 36.63
C GLY A 157 -16.89 24.89 36.96
N LYS A 158 -16.51 23.76 37.57
CA LYS A 158 -15.11 23.43 37.87
C LYS A 158 -14.48 22.67 36.70
N LYS A 159 -13.19 22.91 36.45
CA LYS A 159 -12.45 22.24 35.35
C LYS A 159 -12.29 20.74 35.65
N PRO A 160 -12.83 19.84 34.80
CA PRO A 160 -12.65 18.40 34.96
C PRO A 160 -11.26 17.96 34.51
N ARG A 161 -10.78 16.85 35.07
CA ARG A 161 -9.53 16.18 34.65
C ARG A 161 -9.64 15.65 33.23
N SER A 162 -8.54 15.67 32.49
CA SER A 162 -8.47 15.06 31.15
C SER A 162 -8.56 13.52 31.24
N LEU A 163 -9.00 12.86 30.16
CA LEU A 163 -9.02 11.39 30.11
C LEU A 163 -7.62 10.78 30.33
N SER A 164 -6.55 11.49 29.92
CA SER A 164 -5.18 11.06 30.17
C SER A 164 -4.83 11.08 31.66
N GLN A 165 -5.29 12.09 32.41
CA GLN A 165 -5.07 12.16 33.85
C GLN A 165 -5.87 11.07 34.57
N ILE A 166 -7.11 10.82 34.14
CA ILE A 166 -7.92 9.73 34.69
C ILE A 166 -7.25 8.38 34.40
N HIS A 167 -6.72 8.18 33.20
CA HIS A 167 -5.99 6.95 32.85
C HIS A 167 -4.76 6.69 33.71
N ASN A 168 -4.05 7.74 34.12
CA ASN A 168 -2.87 7.59 34.96
C ASN A 168 -3.20 6.92 36.30
N ASP A 169 -4.38 7.18 36.86
CA ASP A 169 -4.85 6.56 38.11
C ASP A 169 -5.11 5.04 37.95
N PHE A 170 -5.25 4.56 36.72
CA PHE A 170 -5.56 3.16 36.40
C PHE A 170 -4.47 2.48 35.57
N GLN A 171 -3.28 3.05 35.40
CA GLN A 171 -2.26 2.50 34.48
C GLN A 171 -1.89 1.03 34.77
N GLU A 172 -1.97 0.61 36.04
CA GLU A 172 -1.71 -0.78 36.44
C GLU A 172 -2.86 -1.74 36.09
N LYS A 173 -4.09 -1.23 35.99
CA LYS A 173 -5.32 -2.01 35.75
C LYS A 173 -5.87 -1.86 34.32
N VAL A 174 -5.52 -0.78 33.62
CA VAL A 174 -6.04 -0.37 32.32
C VAL A 174 -4.86 -0.01 31.41
N LYS A 175 -4.54 -0.88 30.45
CA LYS A 175 -3.36 -0.75 29.59
C LYS A 175 -3.42 0.41 28.58
N SER A 176 -4.60 0.96 28.29
CA SER A 176 -4.74 1.99 27.25
C SER A 176 -5.81 3.03 27.58
N LEU A 177 -5.45 4.29 27.34
CA LEU A 177 -6.34 5.45 27.36
C LEU A 177 -7.58 5.26 26.46
N SER A 178 -7.44 4.51 25.37
CA SER A 178 -8.55 4.24 24.45
C SER A 178 -9.70 3.48 25.12
N VAL A 179 -9.41 2.68 26.15
CA VAL A 179 -10.41 1.90 26.90
C VAL A 179 -11.27 2.84 27.75
N ILE A 180 -10.66 3.78 28.47
CA ILE A 180 -11.38 4.80 29.25
C ILE A 180 -12.17 5.72 28.32
N ALA A 181 -11.60 6.11 27.18
CA ALA A 181 -12.31 6.89 26.18
C ALA A 181 -13.53 6.15 25.61
N LYS A 182 -13.45 4.82 25.47
CA LYS A 182 -14.57 3.98 25.03
C LYS A 182 -15.66 3.91 26.11
N ILE A 183 -15.31 3.60 27.37
CA ILE A 183 -16.26 3.61 28.49
C ILE A 183 -16.99 4.96 28.58
N CYS A 184 -16.24 6.05 28.47
CA CYS A 184 -16.84 7.39 28.54
C CYS A 184 -17.80 7.67 27.37
N LYS A 185 -17.50 7.19 26.15
CA LYS A 185 -18.41 7.30 24.99
C LYS A 185 -19.68 6.47 25.15
N GLU A 186 -19.55 5.28 25.73
CA GLU A 186 -20.66 4.33 25.90
C GLU A 186 -21.59 4.77 27.04
N GLU A 187 -21.04 5.08 28.21
CA GLU A 187 -21.81 5.42 29.42
C GLU A 187 -22.24 6.90 29.45
N PHE A 188 -21.42 7.80 28.91
CA PHE A 188 -21.64 9.25 29.00
C PHE A 188 -21.53 9.99 27.66
N PRO A 189 -22.21 9.54 26.58
CA PRO A 189 -22.06 10.10 25.23
C PRO A 189 -22.33 11.61 25.17
N LYS A 190 -23.30 12.11 25.95
CA LYS A 190 -23.67 13.53 26.04
C LYS A 190 -22.55 14.40 26.60
N TYR A 191 -21.74 13.88 27.52
CA TYR A 191 -20.69 14.63 28.20
C TYR A 191 -19.32 14.42 27.57
N TYR A 192 -19.07 13.23 26.98
CA TYR A 192 -17.84 12.94 26.26
C TYR A 192 -17.49 14.03 25.23
N SER A 193 -18.47 14.43 24.42
CA SER A 193 -18.32 15.46 23.39
C SER A 193 -18.24 16.90 23.92
N LYS A 194 -18.55 17.13 25.19
CA LYS A 194 -18.54 18.46 25.81
C LYS A 194 -17.29 18.69 26.65
N ILE A 195 -16.81 17.63 27.30
CA ILE A 195 -15.73 17.69 28.28
C ILE A 195 -14.41 17.22 27.67
N TRP A 196 -14.42 16.15 26.86
CA TRP A 196 -13.21 15.39 26.53
C TRP A 196 -12.93 15.21 25.03
N THR A 197 -13.75 15.76 24.14
CA THR A 197 -13.39 15.88 22.72
C THR A 197 -12.67 17.19 22.42
N LYS A 198 -11.88 17.19 21.33
CA LYS A 198 -11.09 18.33 20.81
C LYS A 198 -11.77 19.67 21.07
N VAL A 199 -11.02 20.59 21.67
CA VAL A 199 -11.43 21.96 22.00
C VAL A 199 -12.23 22.53 20.83
N LYS A 200 -13.50 22.87 21.06
CA LYS A 200 -14.29 23.59 20.06
C LYS A 200 -13.65 24.95 19.87
N ILE A 201 -13.01 25.15 18.72
CA ILE A 201 -12.53 26.48 18.32
C ILE A 201 -13.77 27.35 18.18
N THR A 202 -13.96 28.28 19.12
CA THR A 202 -15.05 29.24 19.04
C THR A 202 -14.81 30.18 17.84
N PRO A 203 -15.87 30.76 17.26
CA PRO A 203 -15.71 31.76 16.19
C PRO A 203 -14.76 32.89 16.56
N GLU A 204 -14.77 33.33 17.83
CA GLU A 204 -13.87 34.36 18.36
C GLU A 204 -12.40 33.95 18.28
N ILE A 205 -12.07 32.74 18.73
CA ILE A 205 -10.69 32.22 18.68
C ILE A 205 -10.25 32.03 17.23
N LYS A 206 -11.15 31.56 16.35
CA LYS A 206 -10.85 31.43 14.91
C LYS A 206 -10.55 32.80 14.28
N ASN A 207 -11.34 33.82 14.58
CA ASN A 207 -11.13 35.17 14.07
C ASN A 207 -9.84 35.79 14.61
N LYS A 208 -9.50 35.56 15.88
CA LYS A 208 -8.22 35.96 16.46
C LYS A 208 -7.04 35.31 15.73
N ALA A 209 -7.14 34.01 15.42
CA ALA A 209 -6.13 33.29 14.63
C ALA A 209 -5.97 33.86 13.21
N ILE A 210 -7.09 34.12 12.51
CA ILE A 210 -7.07 34.72 11.17
C ILE A 210 -6.37 36.08 11.17
N LYS A 211 -6.68 36.92 12.17
CA LYS A 211 -6.07 38.25 12.31
C LYS A 211 -4.57 38.14 12.53
N ARG A 212 -4.13 37.29 13.46
CA ARG A 212 -2.71 37.10 13.76
C ARG A 212 -1.92 36.57 12.56
N ILE A 213 -2.48 35.61 11.82
CA ILE A 213 -1.86 35.08 10.59
C ILE A 213 -1.73 36.19 9.54
N LYS A 214 -2.74 37.06 9.40
CA LYS A 214 -2.68 38.20 8.46
C LYS A 214 -1.56 39.19 8.82
N GLU A 215 -1.37 39.49 10.10
CA GLU A 215 -0.29 40.38 10.55
C GLU A 215 1.09 39.86 10.14
N GLU A 216 1.32 38.56 10.24
CA GLU A 216 2.58 37.94 9.79
C GLU A 216 2.74 37.95 8.26
N ILE A 217 1.64 37.79 7.51
CA ILE A 217 1.64 37.98 6.06
C ILE A 217 2.03 39.42 5.70
N ASP A 218 1.51 40.40 6.42
CA ASP A 218 1.80 41.82 6.19
C ASP A 218 3.27 42.17 6.54
N ILE A 219 3.82 41.57 7.60
CA ILE A 219 5.27 41.64 7.92
C ILE A 219 6.10 41.10 6.75
N HIS A 220 5.72 39.95 6.20
CA HIS A 220 6.43 39.38 5.05
C HIS A 220 6.39 40.30 3.82
N LYS A 221 5.20 40.83 3.50
CA LYS A 221 5.00 41.71 2.34
C LYS A 221 5.74 43.05 2.45
N SER A 222 6.02 43.50 3.67
CA SER A 222 6.84 44.69 3.94
C SER A 222 8.35 44.41 4.02
N GLY A 223 8.78 43.17 3.74
CA GLY A 223 10.19 42.76 3.72
C GLY A 223 10.73 42.28 5.07
N GLY A 224 9.89 42.18 6.10
CA GLY A 224 10.25 41.61 7.40
C GLY A 224 10.27 40.08 7.40
N GLU A 225 10.81 39.49 8.48
CA GLU A 225 10.80 38.05 8.69
C GLU A 225 9.57 37.65 9.52
N PRO A 226 8.60 36.92 8.93
CA PRO A 226 7.42 36.47 9.65
C PRO A 226 7.76 35.35 10.63
N MET A 227 7.05 35.30 11.76
CA MET A 227 7.17 34.21 12.72
C MET A 227 6.70 32.88 12.16
N ALA A 228 7.31 31.79 12.61
CA ALA A 228 6.85 30.46 12.26
C ALA A 228 5.47 30.16 12.87
N ILE A 229 4.61 29.42 12.14
CA ILE A 229 3.29 28.97 12.63
C ILE A 229 3.35 28.30 14.00
N ARG A 230 4.41 27.55 14.27
CA ARG A 230 4.63 26.91 15.57
C ARG A 230 4.77 27.91 16.70
N ASP A 231 5.43 29.04 16.46
CA ASP A 231 5.70 30.04 17.49
C ASP A 231 4.48 30.93 17.70
N ILE A 232 3.77 31.31 16.62
CA ILE A 232 2.42 31.91 16.70
C ILE A 232 1.49 31.02 17.53
N TRP A 233 1.52 29.70 17.29
CA TRP A 233 0.70 28.75 18.05
C TRP A 233 1.05 28.74 19.54
N LYS A 234 2.34 28.65 19.89
CA LYS A 234 2.77 28.63 21.29
C LYS A 234 2.41 29.90 22.05
N GLU A 235 2.58 31.06 21.40
CA GLU A 235 2.39 32.36 22.04
C GLU A 235 0.91 32.65 22.31
N ASP A 236 0.05 32.44 21.31
CA ASP A 236 -1.32 32.95 21.35
C ASP A 236 -2.41 31.88 21.42
N PHE A 237 -2.11 30.63 21.00
CA PHE A 237 -3.15 29.66 20.64
C PHE A 237 -3.02 28.27 21.29
N GLN A 238 -1.92 27.97 21.99
CA GLN A 238 -1.68 26.68 22.64
C GLN A 238 -2.80 26.24 23.60
N PRO A 239 -3.42 27.13 24.40
CA PRO A 239 -4.54 26.75 25.26
C PRO A 239 -5.83 26.40 24.50
N TYR A 240 -5.93 26.81 23.24
CA TYR A 240 -7.20 26.89 22.51
C TYR A 240 -7.30 25.93 21.32
N MET A 241 -6.18 25.57 20.67
CA MET A 241 -6.14 24.68 19.51
C MET A 241 -4.79 24.00 19.37
N SER A 242 -4.67 23.01 18.47
CA SER A 242 -3.37 22.44 18.10
C SER A 242 -2.67 23.26 17.00
N GLU A 243 -1.35 23.11 16.89
CA GLU A 243 -0.54 23.71 15.83
C GLU A 243 -1.10 23.40 14.43
N GLY A 244 -1.49 22.15 14.19
CA GLY A 244 -2.08 21.73 12.91
C GLY A 244 -3.44 22.36 12.63
N GLN A 245 -4.23 22.70 13.66
CA GLN A 245 -5.49 23.43 13.48
C GLN A 245 -5.22 24.90 13.10
N LEU A 246 -4.22 25.54 13.71
CA LEU A 246 -3.80 26.89 13.34
C LEU A 246 -3.27 26.95 11.90
N GLY A 247 -2.39 26.00 11.54
CA GLY A 247 -1.90 25.86 10.17
C GLY A 247 -3.00 25.58 9.15
N GLY A 248 -4.01 24.78 9.53
CA GLY A 248 -5.22 24.58 8.71
C GLY A 248 -5.99 25.87 8.47
N ILE A 249 -6.21 26.70 9.49
CA ILE A 249 -6.87 28.01 9.35
C ILE A 249 -6.09 28.90 8.38
N GLY A 250 -4.77 28.96 8.51
CA GLY A 250 -3.92 29.75 7.60
C GLY A 250 -4.02 29.28 6.16
N LYS A 251 -3.91 27.97 5.93
CA LYS A 251 -3.99 27.37 4.60
C LYS A 251 -5.37 27.57 3.94
N ASP A 252 -6.45 27.48 4.71
CA ASP A 252 -7.81 27.65 4.21
C ASP A 252 -8.13 29.13 3.91
N THR A 253 -7.57 30.06 4.69
CA THR A 253 -7.89 31.49 4.59
C THR A 253 -6.98 32.22 3.60
N TYR A 254 -5.69 31.86 3.55
CA TYR A 254 -4.67 32.54 2.74
C TYR A 254 -3.75 31.52 2.04
N PRO A 255 -4.27 30.67 1.13
CA PRO A 255 -3.53 29.52 0.60
C PRO A 255 -2.21 29.88 -0.09
N GLU A 256 -2.20 30.96 -0.90
CA GLU A 256 -1.02 31.38 -1.67
C GLU A 256 0.06 31.99 -0.76
N ASP A 257 -0.33 32.95 0.09
CA ASP A 257 0.58 33.57 1.07
C ASP A 257 1.08 32.54 2.09
N TYR A 258 0.24 31.60 2.51
CA TYR A 258 0.62 30.55 3.46
C TYR A 258 1.65 29.59 2.88
N GLU A 259 1.48 29.15 1.63
CA GLU A 259 2.46 28.30 0.96
C GLU A 259 3.77 29.05 0.69
N LEU A 260 3.69 30.35 0.38
CA LEU A 260 4.87 31.20 0.19
C LEU A 260 5.67 31.38 1.48
N ILE A 261 4.99 31.60 2.60
CA ILE A 261 5.63 31.97 3.88
C ILE A 261 5.97 30.74 4.74
N TRP A 262 5.03 29.81 4.88
CA TRP A 262 5.12 28.64 5.78
C TRP A 262 5.05 27.29 5.05
N GLY A 263 5.10 27.30 3.71
CA GLY A 263 5.25 26.10 2.91
C GLY A 263 6.53 25.33 3.24
N ALA A 264 6.55 24.06 2.90
CA ALA A 264 7.64 23.16 3.28
C ALA A 264 8.95 23.52 2.55
N TYR A 265 9.82 24.26 3.25
CA TYR A 265 11.22 24.57 2.97
C TYR A 265 11.51 25.76 2.04
N ARG A 266 11.95 26.87 2.67
CA ARG A 266 12.51 28.06 2.04
C ARG A 266 13.91 27.76 1.46
N ILE A 267 14.02 27.62 0.14
CA ILE A 267 15.31 27.69 -0.56
C ILE A 267 15.65 29.18 -0.71
N PRO A 268 16.86 29.65 -0.31
CA PRO A 268 17.26 31.03 -0.55
C PRO A 268 17.10 31.41 -2.02
N PHE A 269 16.69 32.64 -2.30
CA PHE A 269 16.37 33.08 -3.67
C PHE A 269 17.55 32.89 -4.62
N GLU A 270 18.76 33.21 -4.17
CA GLU A 270 20.00 33.11 -4.91
C GLU A 270 20.31 31.66 -5.29
N VAL A 271 20.06 30.72 -4.37
CA VAL A 271 20.24 29.29 -4.59
C VAL A 271 19.20 28.74 -5.58
N LYS A 272 17.98 29.27 -5.55
CA LYS A 272 16.92 28.90 -6.48
C LYS A 272 17.27 29.34 -7.91
N GLU A 273 17.76 30.56 -8.10
CA GLU A 273 18.22 31.08 -9.39
C GLU A 273 19.39 30.25 -9.96
N GLU A 274 20.37 29.91 -9.13
CA GLU A 274 21.51 29.08 -9.54
C GLU A 274 21.07 27.65 -9.93
N LEU A 275 20.10 27.09 -9.22
CA LEU A 275 19.52 25.80 -9.54
C LEU A 275 18.75 25.83 -10.87
N ILE A 276 17.97 26.88 -11.14
CA ILE A 276 17.28 27.09 -12.41
C ILE A 276 18.29 27.18 -13.56
N LYS A 277 19.34 27.98 -13.39
CA LYS A 277 20.44 28.10 -14.37
C LYS A 277 21.09 26.75 -14.65
N THR A 278 21.35 25.97 -13.60
CA THR A 278 21.90 24.62 -13.73
C THR A 278 20.98 23.70 -14.54
N ILE A 279 19.68 23.72 -14.27
CA ILE A 279 18.70 22.92 -15.01
C ILE A 279 18.66 23.31 -16.50
N ASN A 280 18.63 24.61 -16.81
CA ASN A 280 18.67 25.10 -18.19
C ASN A 280 19.94 24.68 -18.95
N ASN A 281 21.09 24.67 -18.26
CA ASN A 281 22.34 24.19 -18.86
C ASN A 281 22.27 22.69 -19.17
N GLU A 282 21.67 21.87 -18.30
CA GLU A 282 21.51 20.43 -18.57
C GLU A 282 20.48 20.18 -19.70
N ILE A 283 19.42 20.98 -19.81
CA ILE A 283 18.51 20.96 -20.97
C ILE A 283 19.28 21.26 -22.26
N SER A 284 20.12 22.30 -22.24
CA SER A 284 20.91 22.70 -23.41
C SER A 284 21.90 21.61 -23.84
N LYS A 285 22.51 20.87 -22.90
CA LYS A 285 23.35 19.71 -23.22
C LYS A 285 22.57 18.64 -23.98
N TYR A 286 21.36 18.33 -23.52
CA TYR A 286 20.51 17.35 -24.17
C TYR A 286 20.15 17.77 -25.61
N ASP A 287 19.81 19.04 -25.82
CA ASP A 287 19.49 19.57 -27.15
C ASP A 287 20.68 19.53 -28.11
N LEU A 288 21.92 19.56 -27.58
CA LEU A 288 23.17 19.38 -28.33
C LEU A 288 23.58 17.91 -28.50
N GLY A 289 22.73 16.95 -28.11
CA GLY A 289 23.01 15.51 -28.20
C GLY A 289 23.99 14.98 -27.13
N GLN A 290 24.29 15.78 -26.11
CA GLN A 290 25.11 15.36 -24.97
C GLN A 290 24.26 14.74 -23.86
N THR A 291 24.88 13.96 -22.97
CA THR A 291 24.16 13.35 -21.84
C THR A 291 24.01 14.34 -20.68
N PRO A 292 22.77 14.71 -20.29
CA PRO A 292 22.53 15.62 -19.17
C PRO A 292 22.74 14.93 -17.81
N ASP A 293 23.12 15.71 -16.80
CA ASP A 293 23.22 15.23 -15.42
C ASP A 293 21.83 14.80 -14.90
N SER A 294 21.79 13.69 -14.16
CA SER A 294 20.56 13.29 -13.47
C SER A 294 20.13 14.31 -12.41
N LEU A 295 18.82 14.44 -12.15
CA LEU A 295 18.31 15.30 -11.08
C LEU A 295 18.93 15.00 -9.70
N ARG A 296 19.35 13.75 -9.44
CA ARG A 296 20.06 13.38 -8.21
C ARG A 296 21.49 13.93 -8.17
N LYS A 297 22.15 14.02 -9.31
CA LYS A 297 23.49 14.61 -9.44
C LYS A 297 23.41 16.14 -9.31
N ILE A 298 22.38 16.76 -9.90
CA ILE A 298 22.05 18.17 -9.67
C ILE A 298 21.78 18.39 -8.17
N GLN A 299 20.96 17.56 -7.51
CA GLN A 299 20.68 17.66 -6.08
C GLN A 299 21.95 17.66 -5.22
N ARG A 300 22.91 16.79 -5.53
CA ARG A 300 24.17 16.73 -4.78
C ARG A 300 24.98 18.02 -4.87
N LYS A 301 24.84 18.82 -5.94
CA LYS A 301 25.47 20.15 -6.04
C LYS A 301 24.84 21.18 -5.09
N PHE A 302 23.61 20.93 -4.63
CA PHE A 302 22.83 21.83 -3.78
C PHE A 302 22.39 21.18 -2.46
N ASP A 303 23.05 20.10 -2.01
CA ASP A 303 22.58 19.23 -0.91
C ASP A 303 22.42 19.95 0.44
N LYS A 304 23.23 20.99 0.66
CA LYS A 304 23.18 21.90 1.81
C LYS A 304 21.82 22.60 1.94
N TRP A 305 21.14 22.87 0.82
CA TRP A 305 19.86 23.59 0.76
C TRP A 305 18.70 22.72 0.30
N VAL A 306 18.96 21.69 -0.51
CA VAL A 306 17.94 20.83 -1.12
C VAL A 306 18.07 19.39 -0.62
N LYS A 307 17.41 19.11 0.51
CA LYS A 307 17.42 17.79 1.14
C LYS A 307 16.55 16.76 0.44
N SER A 308 15.51 17.20 -0.28
CA SER A 308 14.57 16.31 -0.98
C SER A 308 14.74 16.40 -2.50
N LYS A 309 14.77 15.24 -3.16
CA LYS A 309 14.72 15.12 -4.62
C LYS A 309 13.45 15.75 -5.20
N ASP A 310 12.35 15.73 -4.45
CA ASP A 310 11.05 16.22 -4.91
C ASP A 310 11.04 17.74 -5.18
N HIS A 311 11.87 18.51 -4.46
CA HIS A 311 12.01 19.94 -4.72
C HIS A 311 12.69 20.23 -6.06
N ILE A 312 13.74 19.48 -6.41
CA ILE A 312 14.38 19.61 -7.71
C ILE A 312 13.47 19.14 -8.84
N ILE A 313 12.68 18.09 -8.61
CA ILE A 313 11.65 17.67 -9.56
C ILE A 313 10.66 18.80 -9.81
N SER A 314 10.16 19.43 -8.73
CA SER A 314 9.22 20.55 -8.83
C SER A 314 9.80 21.74 -9.60
N ILE A 315 11.04 22.13 -9.29
CA ILE A 315 11.72 23.25 -9.96
C ILE A 315 11.99 22.90 -11.43
N ALA A 316 12.50 21.71 -11.74
CA ALA A 316 12.77 21.31 -13.12
C ALA A 316 11.50 21.25 -13.98
N LYS A 317 10.38 20.78 -13.41
CA LYS A 317 9.06 20.83 -14.07
C LYS A 317 8.60 22.27 -14.33
N ASN A 318 8.87 23.19 -13.41
CA ASN A 318 8.47 24.59 -13.57
C ASN A 318 9.35 25.35 -14.57
N VAL A 319 10.63 24.98 -14.70
CA VAL A 319 11.55 25.61 -15.66
C VAL A 319 11.16 25.27 -17.10
N ASN A 320 10.97 23.98 -17.40
CA ASN A 320 10.52 23.55 -18.71
C ASN A 320 9.85 22.16 -18.60
N PRO A 321 8.50 22.10 -18.52
CA PRO A 321 7.77 20.85 -18.34
C PRO A 321 8.04 19.83 -19.45
N GLU A 322 8.09 20.29 -20.71
CA GLU A 322 8.26 19.44 -21.88
C GLU A 322 9.65 18.78 -21.87
N LYS A 323 10.71 19.59 -21.69
CA LYS A 323 12.08 19.07 -21.60
C LYS A 323 12.31 18.23 -20.36
N TYR A 324 11.64 18.53 -19.25
CA TYR A 324 11.71 17.68 -18.07
C TYR A 324 11.26 16.25 -18.38
N ASP A 325 10.15 16.11 -19.11
CA ASP A 325 9.62 14.80 -19.45
C ASP A 325 10.48 14.06 -20.46
N GLU A 326 11.07 14.77 -21.43
CA GLU A 326 12.04 14.20 -22.38
C GLU A 326 13.30 13.69 -21.68
N ILE A 327 13.82 14.42 -20.70
CA ILE A 327 15.15 14.17 -20.15
C ILE A 327 15.11 13.29 -18.89
N TRP A 328 14.14 13.50 -18.00
CA TRP A 328 14.22 12.96 -16.63
C TRP A 328 12.99 12.14 -16.18
N SER A 329 11.88 12.11 -16.93
CA SER A 329 10.64 11.44 -16.44
C SER A 329 10.48 9.97 -16.82
N ILE A 330 11.18 9.46 -17.84
CA ILE A 330 11.11 8.05 -18.27
C ILE A 330 12.49 7.57 -18.75
N PRO A 331 12.98 6.36 -18.40
CA PRO A 331 14.09 5.75 -19.11
C PRO A 331 13.60 5.28 -20.49
N ARG A 332 13.30 6.21 -21.40
CA ARG A 332 13.13 5.87 -22.82
C ARG A 332 14.53 5.73 -23.41
N ILE A 333 14.88 4.50 -23.79
CA ILE A 333 16.04 4.28 -24.67
C ILE A 333 15.76 5.08 -25.95
N PRO A 334 16.63 6.03 -26.33
CA PRO A 334 16.45 6.77 -27.57
C PRO A 334 16.27 5.80 -28.74
N GLU A 335 15.34 6.09 -29.66
CA GLU A 335 14.99 5.13 -30.73
C GLU A 335 16.20 4.72 -31.58
N HIS A 336 17.16 5.63 -31.80
CA HIS A 336 18.41 5.32 -32.49
C HIS A 336 19.28 4.29 -31.74
N ILE A 337 19.31 4.32 -30.40
CA ILE A 337 20.00 3.31 -29.59
C ILE A 337 19.26 1.97 -29.68
N LYS A 338 17.92 2.00 -29.69
CA LYS A 338 17.11 0.78 -29.81
C LYS A 338 17.28 0.10 -31.18
N ILE A 339 17.31 0.87 -32.27
CA ILE A 339 17.61 0.37 -33.62
C ILE A 339 18.99 -0.31 -33.61
N LYS A 340 20.00 0.36 -33.03
CA LYS A 340 21.35 -0.17 -33.00
C LYS A 340 21.50 -1.43 -32.14
N VAL A 341 20.77 -1.53 -31.03
CA VAL A 341 20.68 -2.76 -30.24
C VAL A 341 20.04 -3.90 -31.05
N ILE A 342 19.00 -3.61 -31.84
CA ILE A 342 18.37 -4.60 -32.74
C ILE A 342 19.37 -5.06 -33.80
N GLU A 343 20.17 -4.16 -34.39
CA GLU A 343 21.21 -4.50 -35.36
C GLU A 343 22.28 -5.41 -34.75
N VAL A 344 22.78 -5.09 -33.55
CA VAL A 344 23.77 -5.91 -32.85
C VAL A 344 23.20 -7.30 -32.53
N ILE A 345 21.97 -7.37 -32.03
CA ILE A 345 21.30 -8.66 -31.78
C ILE A 345 21.13 -9.46 -33.08
N GLY A 346 20.78 -8.80 -34.19
CA GLY A 346 20.69 -9.41 -35.52
C GLY A 346 22.01 -10.03 -35.96
N CYS A 347 23.12 -9.32 -35.77
CA CYS A 347 24.47 -9.83 -36.07
C CYS A 347 24.79 -11.08 -35.23
N GLU A 348 24.45 -11.09 -33.94
CA GLU A 348 24.67 -12.26 -33.09
C GLU A 348 23.81 -13.47 -33.51
N ILE A 349 22.58 -13.23 -33.98
CA ILE A 349 21.74 -14.29 -34.55
C ILE A 349 22.39 -14.89 -35.80
N ASP A 350 23.00 -14.05 -36.65
CA ASP A 350 23.68 -14.54 -37.85
C ASP A 350 24.96 -15.31 -37.51
N ILE A 351 25.73 -14.87 -36.51
CA ILE A 351 26.86 -15.64 -35.96
C ILE A 351 26.40 -17.03 -35.52
N TYR A 352 25.31 -17.11 -34.76
CA TYR A 352 24.75 -18.39 -34.32
C TYR A 352 24.39 -19.32 -35.50
N LYS A 353 23.76 -18.78 -36.55
CA LYS A 353 23.38 -19.57 -37.76
C LYS A 353 24.58 -20.15 -38.50
N THR A 354 25.77 -19.55 -38.36
CA THR A 354 27.02 -20.09 -38.94
C THR A 354 27.65 -21.20 -38.09
N GLY A 355 27.03 -21.58 -36.97
CA GLY A 355 27.57 -22.58 -36.04
C GLY A 355 28.59 -22.04 -35.05
N LEU A 356 28.83 -20.72 -35.05
CA LEU A 356 29.70 -20.05 -34.09
C LEU A 356 28.93 -19.63 -32.84
N LYS A 357 29.62 -19.50 -31.71
CA LYS A 357 29.00 -19.13 -30.43
C LYS A 357 28.73 -17.61 -30.40
N PRO A 358 27.46 -17.17 -30.30
CA PRO A 358 27.14 -15.76 -30.16
C PRO A 358 27.48 -15.22 -28.77
N ARG A 359 27.67 -13.91 -28.66
CA ARG A 359 27.80 -13.20 -27.39
C ARG A 359 26.52 -13.36 -26.58
N THR A 360 26.67 -13.51 -25.27
CA THR A 360 25.54 -13.48 -24.32
C THR A 360 24.94 -12.08 -24.26
N ILE A 361 23.67 -11.96 -23.83
CA ILE A 361 23.05 -10.65 -23.57
C ILE A 361 23.88 -9.79 -22.59
N LYS A 362 24.65 -10.41 -21.71
CA LYS A 362 25.57 -9.69 -20.81
C LYS A 362 26.74 -9.10 -21.59
N GLU A 363 27.39 -9.88 -22.45
CA GLU A 363 28.52 -9.42 -23.27
C GLU A 363 28.07 -8.37 -24.31
N ILE A 364 26.85 -8.48 -24.84
CA ILE A 364 26.23 -7.44 -25.70
C ILE A 364 25.98 -6.15 -24.90
N TRP A 365 25.56 -6.26 -23.64
CA TRP A 365 25.36 -5.11 -22.76
C TRP A 365 26.66 -4.41 -22.37
N GLU A 366 27.75 -5.17 -22.22
CA GLU A 366 29.08 -4.67 -21.88
C GLU A 366 29.79 -3.98 -23.07
N ASP A 367 29.26 -4.11 -24.29
CA ASP A 367 29.71 -3.37 -25.47
C ASP A 367 29.65 -1.86 -25.20
N ASP A 368 30.80 -1.17 -25.35
CA ASP A 368 30.96 0.25 -25.01
C ASP A 368 29.91 1.14 -25.67
N PHE A 369 29.37 0.72 -26.82
CA PHE A 369 28.32 1.45 -27.54
C PHE A 369 26.92 1.30 -26.90
N ILE A 370 26.68 0.23 -26.15
CA ILE A 370 25.38 -0.15 -25.57
C ILE A 370 25.30 0.19 -24.07
N GLN A 371 26.43 0.50 -23.41
CA GLN A 371 26.51 0.86 -21.97
C GLN A 371 25.62 2.05 -21.54
N VAL A 372 25.13 2.88 -22.48
CA VAL A 372 24.09 3.89 -22.21
C VAL A 372 22.78 3.28 -21.67
N ILE A 373 22.52 2.00 -21.93
CA ILE A 373 21.40 1.24 -21.35
C ILE A 373 21.79 0.77 -19.95
N LYS A 374 21.15 1.32 -18.92
CA LYS A 374 21.49 1.04 -17.52
C LYS A 374 21.18 -0.38 -17.03
N THR A 375 20.35 -1.11 -17.75
CA THR A 375 19.83 -2.42 -17.31
C THR A 375 19.90 -3.46 -18.42
N ARG A 376 20.60 -4.57 -18.14
CA ARG A 376 20.67 -5.76 -19.01
C ARG A 376 19.29 -6.29 -19.41
N ASP A 377 18.31 -6.21 -18.51
CA ASP A 377 16.95 -6.69 -18.77
C ASP A 377 16.31 -5.97 -19.96
N THR A 378 16.68 -4.71 -20.21
CA THR A 378 16.11 -3.95 -21.32
C THR A 378 16.62 -4.42 -22.68
N ILE A 379 17.86 -4.89 -22.77
CA ILE A 379 18.37 -5.54 -24.00
C ILE A 379 17.64 -6.87 -24.21
N SER A 380 17.42 -7.62 -23.14
CA SER A 380 16.65 -8.88 -23.20
C SER A 380 15.23 -8.65 -23.71
N ASP A 381 14.57 -7.58 -23.25
CA ASP A 381 13.23 -7.22 -23.70
C ASP A 381 13.19 -6.74 -25.16
N ILE A 382 14.19 -5.97 -25.59
CA ILE A 382 14.33 -5.57 -27.01
C ILE A 382 14.53 -6.81 -27.88
N ALA A 383 15.42 -7.71 -27.48
CA ALA A 383 15.73 -8.93 -28.22
C ALA A 383 14.52 -9.87 -28.32
N LYS A 384 13.83 -10.15 -27.19
CA LYS A 384 12.59 -10.95 -27.17
C LYS A 384 11.49 -10.37 -28.05
N LYS A 385 11.40 -9.05 -28.12
CA LYS A 385 10.35 -8.37 -28.90
C LYS A 385 10.66 -8.38 -30.40
N ALA A 386 11.91 -8.16 -30.77
CA ALA A 386 12.35 -8.11 -32.16
C ALA A 386 12.50 -9.51 -32.78
N PHE A 387 13.01 -10.48 -32.00
CA PHE A 387 13.39 -11.82 -32.46
C PHE A 387 12.95 -12.90 -31.46
N PRO A 388 11.63 -13.10 -31.23
CA PRO A 388 11.14 -13.96 -30.14
C PRO A 388 11.59 -15.42 -30.26
N LYS A 389 11.61 -16.00 -31.46
CA LYS A 389 11.96 -17.41 -31.67
C LYS A 389 13.45 -17.65 -31.50
N GLU A 390 14.25 -16.80 -32.14
CA GLU A 390 15.71 -16.85 -32.11
C GLU A 390 16.23 -16.52 -30.72
N TYR A 391 15.58 -15.58 -30.02
CA TYR A 391 15.94 -15.26 -28.65
C TYR A 391 15.84 -16.47 -27.74
N ASP A 392 14.71 -17.18 -27.77
CA ASP A 392 14.51 -18.36 -26.93
C ASP A 392 15.47 -19.50 -27.30
N LEU A 393 15.86 -19.61 -28.57
CA LEU A 393 16.82 -20.60 -29.06
C LEU A 393 18.27 -20.29 -28.62
N ILE A 394 18.68 -19.02 -28.66
CA ILE A 394 20.08 -18.60 -28.49
C ILE A 394 20.37 -18.19 -27.04
N TRP A 395 19.48 -17.41 -26.43
CA TRP A 395 19.64 -16.83 -25.10
C TRP A 395 18.57 -17.25 -24.11
N GLY A 396 17.57 -18.03 -24.54
CA GLY A 396 16.68 -18.73 -23.66
C GLY A 396 17.52 -19.63 -22.75
N LYS A 397 17.40 -19.44 -21.43
CA LYS A 397 18.09 -20.31 -20.49
C LYS A 397 17.49 -21.70 -20.58
N GLU A 398 18.16 -22.60 -21.31
CA GLU A 398 17.95 -24.03 -21.11
C GLU A 398 18.35 -24.36 -19.68
N ILE A 399 17.42 -24.97 -18.96
CA ILE A 399 17.68 -25.47 -17.61
C ILE A 399 18.44 -26.78 -17.82
N PRO A 400 19.66 -26.91 -17.27
CA PRO A 400 20.39 -28.16 -17.32
C PRO A 400 19.49 -29.34 -16.93
N SER A 401 19.53 -30.42 -17.70
CA SER A 401 18.58 -31.53 -17.59
C SER A 401 18.55 -32.14 -16.19
N ASP A 402 19.70 -32.20 -15.52
CA ASP A 402 19.87 -32.63 -14.13
C ASP A 402 19.09 -31.73 -13.14
N LYS A 403 19.19 -30.39 -13.31
CA LYS A 403 18.44 -29.43 -12.49
C LYS A 403 16.94 -29.52 -12.76
N ARG A 404 16.55 -29.71 -14.02
CA ARG A 404 15.14 -29.85 -14.41
C ARG A 404 14.51 -31.10 -13.78
N ILE A 405 15.20 -32.23 -13.85
CA ILE A 405 14.77 -33.49 -13.20
C ILE A 405 14.67 -33.30 -11.68
N GLY A 406 15.66 -32.65 -11.05
CA GLY A 406 15.61 -32.36 -9.62
C GLY A 406 14.44 -31.45 -9.22
N ILE A 407 14.10 -30.45 -10.04
CA ILE A 407 12.92 -29.59 -9.82
C ILE A 407 11.64 -30.43 -9.87
N ILE A 408 11.50 -31.31 -10.88
CA ILE A 408 10.35 -32.20 -11.03
C ILE A 408 10.21 -33.12 -9.81
N GLN A 409 11.31 -33.73 -9.35
CA GLN A 409 11.30 -34.58 -8.15
C GLN A 409 10.87 -33.81 -6.90
N ASP A 410 11.39 -32.59 -6.67
CA ASP A 410 10.99 -31.76 -5.52
C ASP A 410 9.53 -31.27 -5.60
N ILE A 411 8.98 -31.13 -6.80
CA ILE A 411 7.56 -30.82 -7.01
C ILE A 411 6.70 -32.05 -6.64
N LEU A 412 7.09 -33.24 -7.11
CA LEU A 412 6.39 -34.51 -6.88
C LEU A 412 6.52 -35.04 -5.44
N ASP A 413 7.55 -34.65 -4.70
CA ASP A 413 7.82 -35.11 -3.32
C ASP A 413 6.95 -34.37 -2.26
N TYR A 414 5.63 -34.41 -2.42
CA TYR A 414 4.68 -33.69 -1.56
C TYR A 414 4.30 -34.42 -0.26
N ASN A 415 4.65 -35.71 -0.15
CA ASN A 415 4.47 -36.50 1.08
C ASN A 415 5.64 -36.35 2.06
N ASN A 416 6.69 -35.62 1.68
CA ASN A 416 7.86 -35.39 2.53
C ASN A 416 7.55 -34.34 3.60
N PRO A 417 7.83 -34.58 4.90
CA PRO A 417 7.63 -33.57 5.95
C PRO A 417 8.42 -32.26 5.73
N ASN A 418 9.38 -32.24 4.79
CA ASN A 418 10.12 -31.07 4.35
C ASN A 418 9.63 -30.50 3.00
N VAL A 419 8.31 -30.53 2.73
CA VAL A 419 7.71 -29.98 1.51
C VAL A 419 8.26 -28.59 1.20
N ARG A 420 8.93 -28.44 0.05
CA ARG A 420 9.48 -27.15 -0.37
C ARG A 420 8.43 -26.32 -1.11
N THR A 421 8.32 -25.04 -0.76
CA THR A 421 7.57 -24.01 -1.53
C THR A 421 8.24 -23.74 -2.87
N ILE A 422 7.52 -23.15 -3.83
CA ILE A 422 8.08 -22.68 -5.12
C ILE A 422 9.38 -21.89 -4.91
N GLY A 423 9.39 -20.96 -3.96
CA GLY A 423 10.57 -20.14 -3.67
C GLY A 423 11.74 -20.89 -3.03
N GLN A 424 11.49 -22.01 -2.35
CA GLN A 424 12.54 -22.89 -1.83
C GLN A 424 13.11 -23.79 -2.93
N ILE A 425 12.26 -24.33 -3.82
CA ILE A 425 12.69 -25.10 -4.99
C ILE A 425 13.51 -24.22 -5.93
N ALA A 426 13.02 -23.01 -6.23
CA ALA A 426 13.71 -22.05 -7.08
C ALA A 426 15.11 -21.71 -6.55
N ARG A 427 15.22 -21.45 -5.23
CA ARG A 427 16.51 -21.20 -4.57
C ARG A 427 17.44 -22.40 -4.61
N LYS A 428 16.94 -23.63 -4.36
CA LYS A 428 17.76 -24.85 -4.36
C LYS A 428 18.43 -25.09 -5.71
N TYR A 429 17.71 -24.86 -6.81
CA TYR A 429 18.22 -25.12 -8.16
C TYR A 429 18.82 -23.90 -8.86
N GLY A 430 18.75 -22.71 -8.22
CA GLY A 430 19.27 -21.46 -8.77
C GLY A 430 18.47 -20.97 -9.98
N VAL A 431 17.14 -21.15 -9.95
CA VAL A 431 16.20 -20.73 -11.01
C VAL A 431 15.20 -19.71 -10.48
N SER A 432 14.38 -19.10 -11.35
CA SER A 432 13.31 -18.18 -10.90
C SER A 432 12.07 -18.96 -10.43
N ASN A 433 11.22 -18.31 -9.64
CA ASN A 433 9.92 -18.88 -9.25
C ASN A 433 9.07 -19.21 -10.49
N THR A 434 9.09 -18.34 -11.51
CA THR A 434 8.39 -18.54 -12.78
C THR A 434 8.84 -19.81 -13.49
N THR A 435 10.14 -20.13 -13.44
CA THR A 435 10.67 -21.38 -14.00
C THR A 435 10.06 -22.61 -13.33
N VAL A 436 9.96 -22.61 -12.00
CA VAL A 436 9.38 -23.73 -11.23
C VAL A 436 7.88 -23.87 -11.50
N ILE A 437 7.14 -22.74 -11.55
CA ILE A 437 5.71 -22.74 -11.91
C ILE A 437 5.50 -23.36 -13.28
N ARG A 438 6.26 -22.90 -14.29
CA ARG A 438 6.16 -23.42 -15.66
C ARG A 438 6.41 -24.92 -15.74
N ILE A 439 7.43 -25.43 -15.04
CA ILE A 439 7.69 -26.89 -14.97
C ILE A 439 6.52 -27.61 -14.29
N SER A 440 6.01 -27.06 -13.18
CA SER A 440 4.90 -27.67 -12.45
C SER A 440 3.60 -27.75 -13.26
N GLU A 441 3.19 -26.67 -13.92
CA GLU A 441 1.95 -26.59 -14.70
C GLU A 441 2.06 -27.35 -16.03
N ASN A 442 3.16 -27.17 -16.77
CA ASN A 442 3.24 -27.67 -18.14
C ASN A 442 3.83 -29.07 -18.25
N GLU A 443 4.68 -29.48 -17.31
CA GLU A 443 5.42 -30.75 -17.41
C GLU A 443 4.95 -31.77 -16.38
N VAL A 444 4.73 -31.33 -15.13
CA VAL A 444 4.32 -32.23 -14.06
C VAL A 444 2.80 -32.48 -14.11
N GLU A 445 1.98 -31.43 -14.06
CA GLU A 445 0.52 -31.55 -14.12
C GLU A 445 0.04 -32.08 -15.49
N GLY A 446 0.69 -31.68 -16.58
CA GLY A 446 0.45 -32.27 -17.91
C GLY A 446 0.90 -33.73 -18.06
N GLY A 447 1.82 -34.21 -17.21
CA GLY A 447 2.44 -35.55 -17.30
C GLY A 447 2.01 -36.55 -16.22
N HIS A 448 1.40 -36.10 -15.12
CA HIS A 448 1.01 -36.92 -13.98
C HIS A 448 -0.47 -36.70 -13.64
N SER A 449 -1.31 -37.67 -13.98
CA SER A 449 -2.77 -37.60 -13.80
C SER A 449 -3.26 -37.43 -12.36
N SER A 450 -2.41 -37.75 -11.37
CA SER A 450 -2.72 -37.64 -9.94
C SER A 450 -2.10 -36.40 -9.28
N PHE A 451 -1.41 -35.55 -10.04
CA PHE A 451 -0.76 -34.35 -9.53
C PHE A 451 -1.55 -33.11 -9.93
N SER A 452 -1.90 -32.27 -8.96
CA SER A 452 -2.51 -30.96 -9.18
C SER A 452 -1.53 -29.87 -8.72
N HIS A 453 -1.18 -28.94 -9.63
CA HIS A 453 -0.35 -27.80 -9.28
C HIS A 453 -1.01 -26.99 -8.16
N GLU A 454 -2.32 -26.80 -8.26
CA GLU A 454 -3.11 -26.00 -7.33
C GLU A 454 -3.18 -26.62 -5.93
N GLU A 455 -3.20 -27.95 -5.82
CA GLU A 455 -3.13 -28.66 -4.54
C GLU A 455 -1.73 -28.60 -3.93
N ARG A 456 -0.69 -28.73 -4.77
CA ARG A 456 0.70 -28.75 -4.32
C ARG A 456 1.22 -27.38 -3.89
N PHE A 457 0.77 -26.33 -4.59
CA PHE A 457 1.17 -24.95 -4.36
C PHE A 457 -0.10 -24.08 -4.26
N PRO A 458 -0.84 -24.21 -3.15
CA PRO A 458 -2.09 -23.49 -2.99
C PRO A 458 -1.84 -21.99 -3.12
N GLN A 459 -2.40 -21.41 -4.18
CA GLN A 459 -2.49 -19.97 -4.29
C GLN A 459 -3.33 -19.45 -3.12
N ASP A 460 -3.11 -18.19 -2.73
CA ASP A 460 -3.98 -17.54 -1.75
C ASP A 460 -5.43 -17.69 -2.21
N PHE A 461 -6.17 -18.50 -1.45
CA PHE A 461 -7.56 -18.86 -1.73
C PHE A 461 -8.41 -17.61 -1.97
N PHE A 462 -8.16 -16.54 -1.22
CA PHE A 462 -8.87 -15.27 -1.36
C PHE A 462 -8.50 -14.52 -2.64
N ALA A 463 -7.25 -14.61 -3.08
CA ALA A 463 -6.79 -14.02 -4.34
C ALA A 463 -7.41 -14.73 -5.54
N LYS A 464 -7.52 -16.06 -5.50
CA LYS A 464 -8.18 -16.86 -6.54
C LYS A 464 -9.68 -16.58 -6.60
N PHE A 465 -10.34 -16.49 -5.44
CA PHE A 465 -11.73 -16.02 -5.32
C PHE A 465 -11.94 -14.66 -5.97
N GLY A 466 -11.09 -13.68 -5.62
CA GLY A 466 -11.16 -12.33 -6.17
C GLY A 466 -11.04 -12.36 -7.68
N THR A 467 -10.04 -13.08 -8.20
CA THR A 467 -9.78 -13.18 -9.64
C THR A 467 -10.99 -13.73 -10.41
N ILE A 468 -11.58 -14.84 -9.95
CA ILE A 468 -12.74 -15.46 -10.61
C ILE A 468 -13.95 -14.53 -10.55
N LEU A 469 -14.23 -13.94 -9.39
CA LEU A 469 -15.36 -13.02 -9.22
C LEU A 469 -15.21 -11.75 -10.08
N HIS A 470 -14.01 -11.17 -10.11
CA HIS A 470 -13.74 -9.99 -10.94
C HIS A 470 -13.99 -10.31 -12.43
N ASN A 471 -13.58 -11.51 -12.89
CA ASN A 471 -13.87 -11.96 -14.24
C ASN A 471 -15.38 -12.08 -14.51
N ILE A 472 -16.14 -12.70 -13.60
CA ILE A 472 -17.60 -12.77 -13.73
C ILE A 472 -18.22 -11.38 -13.85
N ILE A 473 -17.82 -10.45 -12.97
CA ILE A 473 -18.32 -9.07 -12.98
C ILE A 473 -17.96 -8.36 -14.29
N LYS A 474 -16.72 -8.52 -14.79
CA LYS A 474 -16.30 -7.99 -16.11
C LYS A 474 -17.23 -8.44 -17.23
N TYR A 475 -17.58 -9.74 -17.30
CA TYR A 475 -18.53 -10.23 -18.31
C TYR A 475 -19.94 -9.68 -18.13
N LEU A 476 -20.47 -9.65 -16.91
CA LEU A 476 -21.83 -9.18 -16.64
C LEU A 476 -21.99 -7.70 -17.01
N ILE A 477 -21.00 -6.87 -16.67
CA ILE A 477 -20.98 -5.45 -17.01
C ILE A 477 -20.87 -5.27 -18.52
N THR A 478 -19.96 -6.00 -19.17
CA THR A 478 -19.81 -5.92 -20.63
C THR A 478 -21.12 -6.31 -21.33
N ALA A 479 -21.79 -7.37 -20.87
CA ALA A 479 -23.10 -7.78 -21.37
C ALA A 479 -24.16 -6.69 -21.19
N HIS A 480 -24.19 -6.05 -20.01
CA HIS A 480 -25.14 -5.00 -19.66
C HIS A 480 -25.01 -3.78 -20.57
N PHE A 481 -23.80 -3.24 -20.70
CA PHE A 481 -23.55 -2.09 -21.54
C PHE A 481 -23.76 -2.40 -23.02
N TRP A 482 -23.35 -3.59 -23.48
CA TRP A 482 -23.60 -4.02 -24.86
C TRP A 482 -25.09 -3.99 -25.20
N ARG A 483 -25.96 -4.51 -24.33
CA ARG A 483 -27.42 -4.49 -24.55
C ARG A 483 -28.00 -3.09 -24.72
N LYS A 484 -27.28 -2.06 -24.24
CA LYS A 484 -27.63 -0.64 -24.38
C LYS A 484 -26.93 0.02 -25.58
N GLY A 485 -26.24 -0.75 -26.41
CA GLY A 485 -25.43 -0.22 -27.52
C GLY A 485 -24.15 0.50 -27.07
N LEU A 486 -23.68 0.22 -25.86
CA LEU A 486 -22.51 0.88 -25.25
C LEU A 486 -21.35 -0.11 -25.12
N LYS A 487 -20.12 0.41 -25.23
CA LYS A 487 -18.90 -0.39 -25.16
C LYS A 487 -18.16 -0.13 -23.84
N VAL A 488 -17.84 -1.21 -23.13
CA VAL A 488 -16.96 -1.20 -21.95
C VAL A 488 -15.75 -2.05 -22.24
N TYR A 489 -14.57 -1.48 -22.01
CA TYR A 489 -13.31 -2.16 -22.22
C TYR A 489 -12.84 -2.82 -20.93
N SER A 490 -12.08 -3.89 -21.04
CA SER A 490 -11.57 -4.69 -19.93
C SER A 490 -10.05 -4.75 -20.01
N GLU A 491 -9.39 -4.81 -18.84
CA GLU A 491 -7.94 -4.96 -18.71
C GLU A 491 -7.17 -3.88 -19.49
N ILE A 492 -7.56 -2.63 -19.22
CA ILE A 492 -6.99 -1.45 -19.85
C ILE A 492 -5.72 -1.04 -19.12
N ILE A 493 -4.62 -0.84 -19.86
CA ILE A 493 -3.37 -0.32 -19.30
C ILE A 493 -3.54 1.18 -19.13
N VAL A 494 -3.48 1.64 -17.88
CA VAL A 494 -3.66 3.06 -17.53
C VAL A 494 -2.35 3.73 -17.11
N ASP A 495 -1.28 2.96 -16.95
CA ASP A 495 0.08 3.42 -16.73
C ASP A 495 1.06 2.48 -17.44
N PHE A 496 1.75 2.98 -18.47
CA PHE A 496 2.68 2.19 -19.29
C PHE A 496 4.00 1.87 -18.58
N ASN A 497 4.40 2.70 -17.61
CA ASN A 497 5.66 2.51 -16.89
C ASN A 497 5.52 1.35 -15.89
N THR A 498 4.36 1.25 -15.25
CA THR A 498 4.09 0.22 -14.25
C THR A 498 3.25 -0.94 -14.80
N ARG A 499 2.76 -0.84 -16.04
CA ARG A 499 1.81 -1.76 -16.67
C ARG A 499 0.58 -2.03 -15.80
N VAL A 500 0.14 -1.01 -15.06
CA VAL A 500 -1.05 -1.11 -14.21
C VAL A 500 -2.28 -1.26 -15.11
N LEU A 501 -3.09 -2.27 -14.80
CA LEU A 501 -4.34 -2.57 -15.48
C LEU A 501 -5.53 -2.13 -14.63
N VAL A 502 -6.60 -1.65 -15.26
CA VAL A 502 -7.92 -1.50 -14.64
C VAL A 502 -8.87 -2.58 -15.16
N ASP A 503 -9.72 -3.12 -14.29
CA ASP A 503 -10.62 -4.22 -14.64
C ASP A 503 -11.61 -3.83 -15.74
N ASN A 504 -12.28 -2.68 -15.60
CA ASN A 504 -13.10 -2.11 -16.66
C ASN A 504 -12.88 -0.61 -16.86
N PHE A 505 -13.04 -0.18 -18.10
CA PHE A 505 -12.99 1.21 -18.52
C PHE A 505 -14.20 1.55 -19.39
N PHE A 506 -14.94 2.58 -19.00
CA PHE A 506 -16.02 3.16 -19.78
C PHE A 506 -15.57 4.51 -20.34
N LEU A 507 -15.43 4.59 -21.65
CA LEU A 507 -14.97 5.79 -22.34
C LEU A 507 -16.09 6.86 -22.37
N ASN A 508 -15.85 8.04 -21.80
CA ASN A 508 -16.82 9.13 -21.70
C ASN A 508 -16.49 10.24 -22.71
N VAL A 509 -16.94 10.08 -23.95
CA VAL A 509 -16.85 11.10 -25.02
C VAL A 509 -18.25 11.48 -25.45
N LYS A 510 -18.47 12.68 -26.00
CA LYS A 510 -19.79 13.32 -26.28
C LYS A 510 -20.94 12.42 -26.83
N SER A 511 -20.65 11.26 -27.41
CA SER A 511 -21.61 10.22 -27.82
C SER A 511 -21.97 9.17 -26.74
N HIS A 512 -21.42 9.25 -25.53
CA HIS A 512 -21.42 8.22 -24.47
C HIS A 512 -21.69 8.78 -23.06
N ASN A 513 -22.44 9.89 -22.91
CA ASN A 513 -22.78 10.48 -21.61
C ASN A 513 -23.73 9.61 -20.74
N TYR A 514 -23.81 8.30 -20.95
CA TYR A 514 -24.76 7.42 -20.24
C TYR A 514 -24.58 7.50 -18.73
N LEU A 515 -23.36 7.26 -18.22
CA LEU A 515 -23.12 7.27 -16.77
C LEU A 515 -23.30 8.67 -16.16
N TYR A 516 -22.91 9.71 -16.90
CA TYR A 516 -23.22 11.08 -16.51
C TYR A 516 -24.74 11.32 -16.41
N LYS A 517 -25.52 10.88 -17.42
CA LYS A 517 -26.99 10.99 -17.40
C LYS A 517 -27.60 10.19 -16.25
N VAL A 518 -27.06 9.01 -15.93
CA VAL A 518 -27.52 8.27 -14.75
C VAL A 518 -27.31 9.10 -13.48
N LEU A 519 -26.15 9.75 -13.31
CA LEU A 519 -25.90 10.63 -12.16
C LEU A 519 -26.81 11.86 -12.15
N GLU A 520 -27.01 12.50 -13.30
CA GLU A 520 -27.86 13.68 -13.46
C GLU A 520 -29.33 13.37 -13.10
N CYS A 521 -29.84 12.22 -13.54
CA CYS A 521 -31.19 11.75 -13.23
C CYS A 521 -31.33 11.24 -11.79
N ASN A 522 -30.24 10.81 -11.14
CA ASN A 522 -30.26 10.21 -9.81
C ASN A 522 -29.45 11.03 -8.81
N ARG A 523 -29.97 12.21 -8.44
CA ARG A 523 -29.31 13.12 -7.47
C ARG A 523 -28.98 12.47 -6.13
N TYR A 524 -29.73 11.43 -5.72
CA TYR A 524 -29.42 10.70 -4.50
C TYR A 524 -28.08 9.94 -4.60
N LEU A 525 -27.76 9.36 -5.76
CA LEU A 525 -26.49 8.68 -6.02
C LEU A 525 -25.32 9.66 -5.99
N VAL A 526 -25.49 10.84 -6.60
CA VAL A 526 -24.51 11.93 -6.55
C VAL A 526 -24.21 12.33 -5.11
N LYS A 527 -25.27 12.52 -4.31
CA LYS A 527 -25.15 12.86 -2.89
C LYS A 527 -24.51 11.73 -2.08
N GLU A 528 -24.92 10.48 -2.29
CA GLU A 528 -24.39 9.34 -1.52
C GLU A 528 -22.93 9.05 -1.85
N MET A 529 -22.54 9.17 -3.12
CA MET A 529 -21.15 9.02 -3.56
C MET A 529 -20.32 10.29 -3.38
N HIS A 530 -20.87 11.38 -2.82
CA HIS A 530 -20.21 12.69 -2.70
C HIS A 530 -19.53 13.13 -4.00
N LEU A 531 -20.22 13.02 -5.14
CA LEU A 531 -19.72 13.45 -6.44
C LEU A 531 -20.07 14.91 -6.69
N ASP A 532 -19.14 15.64 -7.31
CA ASP A 532 -19.41 16.95 -7.89
C ASP A 532 -19.84 16.74 -9.35
N ILE A 533 -21.08 17.13 -9.67
CA ILE A 533 -21.67 16.87 -10.98
C ILE A 533 -20.98 17.70 -12.08
N ASP A 534 -20.53 18.91 -11.75
CA ASP A 534 -19.89 19.81 -12.70
C ASP A 534 -18.48 19.34 -13.02
N GLU A 535 -17.73 18.86 -12.02
CA GLU A 535 -16.45 18.18 -12.24
C GLU A 535 -16.65 16.90 -13.06
N THR A 536 -17.69 16.11 -12.74
CA THR A 536 -17.98 14.82 -13.40
C THR A 536 -18.31 14.98 -14.89
N ARG A 537 -18.92 16.11 -15.28
CA ARG A 537 -19.23 16.41 -16.68
C ARG A 537 -18.00 16.46 -17.58
N ASN A 538 -16.84 16.82 -17.03
CA ASN A 538 -15.59 17.01 -17.78
C ASN A 538 -14.68 15.77 -17.77
N ILE A 539 -15.11 14.68 -17.11
CA ILE A 539 -14.33 13.45 -17.00
C ILE A 539 -14.36 12.69 -18.33
N ASN A 540 -13.21 12.27 -18.85
CA ASN A 540 -13.12 11.59 -20.15
C ASN A 540 -13.25 10.05 -20.06
N GLY A 541 -13.30 9.50 -18.84
CA GLY A 541 -13.53 8.07 -18.64
C GLY A 541 -13.83 7.69 -17.19
N PHE A 542 -14.62 6.63 -17.05
CA PHE A 542 -14.91 5.98 -15.77
C PHE A 542 -14.10 4.68 -15.69
N MET A 543 -13.34 4.54 -14.62
CA MET A 543 -12.51 3.39 -14.31
C MET A 543 -13.18 2.57 -13.20
N PHE A 544 -13.27 1.26 -13.38
CA PHE A 544 -13.80 0.33 -12.38
C PHE A 544 -12.74 -0.70 -12.04
N ASP A 545 -12.40 -0.78 -10.75
CA ASP A 545 -11.41 -1.72 -10.22
C ASP A 545 -12.07 -2.51 -9.09
N TYR A 546 -12.17 -3.83 -9.22
CA TYR A 546 -12.85 -4.67 -8.26
C TYR A 546 -11.88 -5.08 -7.14
N THR A 547 -12.40 -5.28 -5.93
CA THR A 547 -11.58 -5.80 -4.83
C THR A 547 -12.39 -6.54 -3.77
N ASN A 548 -11.91 -7.74 -3.42
CA ASN A 548 -12.38 -8.46 -2.24
C ASN A 548 -11.82 -7.89 -0.93
N ASP A 549 -10.67 -7.21 -0.99
CA ASP A 549 -10.05 -6.57 0.17
C ASP A 549 -10.23 -5.05 0.11
N VAL A 550 -11.05 -4.51 1.01
CA VAL A 550 -11.22 -3.06 1.23
C VAL A 550 -10.46 -2.60 2.49
N SER A 551 -9.38 -3.28 2.86
CA SER A 551 -8.43 -2.81 3.86
C SER A 551 -7.84 -1.46 3.45
N GLU A 552 -7.49 -0.65 4.45
CA GLU A 552 -6.87 0.66 4.22
C GLU A 552 -5.54 0.53 3.45
N GLU A 553 -4.78 -0.54 3.70
CA GLU A 553 -3.52 -0.80 2.99
C GLU A 553 -3.76 -1.08 1.51
N ASN A 554 -4.70 -1.98 1.17
CA ASN A 554 -4.99 -2.31 -0.22
C ASN A 554 -5.63 -1.14 -0.97
N ILE A 555 -6.55 -0.43 -0.31
CA ILE A 555 -7.12 0.83 -0.84
C ILE A 555 -6.01 1.82 -1.14
N ARG A 556 -5.07 2.04 -0.21
CA ARG A 556 -3.95 2.96 -0.41
C ARG A 556 -3.07 2.54 -1.59
N LYS A 557 -2.80 1.23 -1.74
CA LYS A 557 -2.08 0.66 -2.89
C LYS A 557 -2.82 0.93 -4.20
N LYS A 558 -4.14 0.70 -4.26
CA LYS A 558 -4.97 0.99 -5.45
C LYS A 558 -5.02 2.49 -5.75
N VAL A 559 -5.36 3.31 -4.77
CA VAL A 559 -5.40 4.79 -4.90
C VAL A 559 -4.10 5.35 -5.48
N LYS A 560 -2.93 4.89 -5.00
CA LYS A 560 -1.63 5.34 -5.51
C LYS A 560 -1.40 4.99 -6.98
N LYS A 561 -1.98 3.88 -7.47
CA LYS A 561 -1.80 3.39 -8.85
C LYS A 561 -2.59 4.18 -9.90
N TYR A 562 -3.70 4.80 -9.53
CA TYR A 562 -4.73 5.25 -10.49
C TYR A 562 -5.02 6.77 -10.47
N GLN A 563 -4.15 7.60 -9.90
CA GLN A 563 -4.42 9.04 -9.75
C GLN A 563 -4.32 9.79 -11.10
N LYS A 564 -5.46 10.02 -11.76
CA LYS A 564 -5.57 10.81 -13.00
C LYS A 564 -6.73 11.79 -12.90
N LYS A 565 -6.45 13.10 -12.93
CA LYS A 565 -7.43 14.18 -12.63
C LYS A 565 -8.64 14.19 -13.58
N ASP A 566 -8.47 13.72 -14.80
CA ASP A 566 -9.45 13.68 -15.89
C ASP A 566 -10.30 12.40 -15.91
N LYS A 567 -10.10 11.49 -14.95
CA LYS A 567 -10.76 10.18 -14.88
C LYS A 567 -11.37 9.95 -13.50
N LEU A 568 -12.57 9.36 -13.44
CA LEU A 568 -13.22 8.95 -12.19
C LEU A 568 -12.94 7.47 -11.93
N LEU A 569 -12.24 7.16 -10.84
CA LEU A 569 -12.03 5.78 -10.41
C LEU A 569 -13.07 5.37 -9.38
N PHE A 570 -13.72 4.23 -9.63
CA PHE A 570 -14.50 3.50 -8.65
C PHE A 570 -13.76 2.23 -8.25
N ILE A 571 -13.36 2.15 -6.99
CA ILE A 571 -12.91 0.91 -6.36
C ILE A 571 -14.17 0.24 -5.79
N VAL A 572 -14.55 -0.87 -6.40
CA VAL A 572 -15.81 -1.57 -6.08
C VAL A 572 -15.50 -2.73 -5.13
N GLY A 573 -15.99 -2.61 -3.90
CA GLY A 573 -15.83 -3.64 -2.88
C GLY A 573 -16.81 -4.80 -3.10
N THR A 574 -16.31 -5.91 -3.63
CA THR A 574 -17.06 -7.14 -3.88
C THR A 574 -17.27 -7.97 -2.60
N ARG A 575 -16.53 -7.65 -1.54
CA ARG A 575 -16.81 -8.08 -0.17
C ARG A 575 -16.74 -6.86 0.75
N TRP A 576 -17.84 -6.58 1.44
CA TRP A 576 -17.99 -5.41 2.29
C TRP A 576 -17.92 -5.80 3.78
N PRO A 577 -16.84 -5.44 4.50
CA PRO A 577 -16.69 -5.72 5.92
C PRO A 577 -17.78 -5.05 6.76
N ARG A 578 -18.30 -5.78 7.76
CA ARG A 578 -19.33 -5.27 8.70
C ARG A 578 -18.94 -3.98 9.43
N LYS A 579 -17.63 -3.71 9.57
CA LYS A 579 -17.14 -2.44 10.17
C LYS A 579 -17.54 -1.21 9.36
N TYR A 580 -17.75 -1.34 8.05
CA TYR A 580 -18.22 -0.26 7.18
C TYR A 580 -19.75 -0.32 7.09
N LYS A 581 -20.41 0.50 7.91
CA LYS A 581 -21.89 0.60 7.92
C LYS A 581 -22.45 1.30 6.68
N LYS A 582 -21.69 2.26 6.11
CA LYS A 582 -22.06 2.97 4.88
C LYS A 582 -21.68 2.14 3.65
N ARG A 583 -22.38 2.38 2.53
CA ARG A 583 -22.05 1.82 1.21
C ARG A 583 -20.87 2.51 0.51
N ILE A 584 -20.24 3.47 1.20
CA ILE A 584 -19.08 4.22 0.73
C ILE A 584 -17.96 4.23 1.78
N ILE A 585 -16.72 4.27 1.31
CA ILE A 585 -15.54 4.59 2.13
C ILE A 585 -14.98 5.92 1.62
N GLU A 586 -14.85 6.89 2.52
CA GLU A 586 -14.40 8.24 2.17
C GLU A 586 -12.91 8.25 1.80
N THR A 587 -12.57 9.07 0.82
CA THR A 587 -11.20 9.26 0.31
C THR A 587 -10.95 10.75 0.16
N ASN A 588 -9.70 11.17 0.40
CA ASN A 588 -9.30 12.58 0.20
C ASN A 588 -9.20 12.97 -1.28
N PHE A 589 -9.29 12.01 -2.22
CA PHE A 589 -9.19 12.25 -3.64
C PHE A 589 -10.57 12.44 -4.27
N LYS A 590 -10.80 13.65 -4.81
CA LYS A 590 -12.07 14.04 -5.45
C LYS A 590 -12.49 13.15 -6.62
N ASN A 591 -11.55 12.53 -7.32
CA ASN A 591 -11.79 11.68 -8.48
C ASN A 591 -11.68 10.17 -8.18
N ILE A 592 -11.68 9.77 -6.90
CA ILE A 592 -11.69 8.36 -6.51
C ILE A 592 -12.84 8.11 -5.54
N ARG A 593 -13.66 7.11 -5.80
CA ARG A 593 -14.73 6.65 -4.92
C ARG A 593 -14.57 5.17 -4.61
N ILE A 594 -14.81 4.81 -3.36
CA ILE A 594 -14.77 3.42 -2.91
C ILE A 594 -16.19 3.07 -2.52
N ILE A 595 -16.82 2.19 -3.29
CA ILE A 595 -18.27 1.93 -3.20
C ILE A 595 -18.53 0.44 -3.04
N LYS A 596 -19.61 0.11 -2.34
CA LYS A 596 -20.09 -1.26 -2.20
C LYS A 596 -20.70 -1.74 -3.53
N HIS A 597 -20.61 -3.04 -3.79
CA HIS A 597 -21.11 -3.68 -5.02
C HIS A 597 -22.59 -3.40 -5.32
N ASP A 598 -23.46 -3.24 -4.32
CA ASP A 598 -24.88 -2.93 -4.49
C ASP A 598 -25.09 -1.50 -5.01
N LEU A 599 -24.43 -0.51 -4.38
CA LEU A 599 -24.42 0.88 -4.84
C LEU A 599 -23.81 1.01 -6.24
N PHE A 600 -22.80 0.19 -6.54
CA PHE A 600 -22.23 0.10 -7.88
C PHE A 600 -23.26 -0.40 -8.90
N ALA A 601 -23.98 -1.50 -8.61
CA ALA A 601 -25.01 -2.05 -9.50
C ALA A 601 -26.14 -1.04 -9.77
N GLU A 602 -26.58 -0.29 -8.74
CA GLU A 602 -27.50 0.84 -8.90
C GLU A 602 -26.92 1.92 -9.82
N PHE A 603 -25.67 2.32 -9.60
CA PHE A 603 -25.00 3.37 -10.37
C PHE A 603 -24.89 3.04 -11.87
N ILE A 604 -24.53 1.81 -12.23
CA ILE A 604 -24.47 1.43 -13.65
C ILE A 604 -25.85 1.02 -14.21
N GLY A 605 -26.86 0.93 -13.34
CA GLY A 605 -28.24 0.60 -13.67
C GLY A 605 -28.42 -0.85 -14.11
N ILE A 606 -27.71 -1.80 -13.50
CA ILE A 606 -27.93 -3.23 -13.73
C ILE A 606 -29.32 -3.62 -13.20
N ASN A 607 -30.07 -4.39 -13.98
CA ASN A 607 -31.41 -4.86 -13.60
C ASN A 607 -31.75 -6.23 -14.21
N GLY A 608 -32.85 -6.83 -13.75
CA GLY A 608 -33.38 -8.11 -14.21
C GLY A 608 -32.38 -9.26 -14.08
N LYS A 609 -32.37 -10.17 -15.07
CA LYS A 609 -31.52 -11.38 -15.04
C LYS A 609 -30.01 -11.12 -14.89
N ILE A 610 -29.52 -9.93 -15.25
CA ILE A 610 -28.10 -9.58 -15.03
C ILE A 610 -27.87 -9.25 -13.56
N LEU A 611 -28.80 -8.54 -12.91
CA LEU A 611 -28.75 -8.26 -11.48
C LEU A 611 -28.80 -9.55 -10.67
N ASP A 612 -29.72 -10.46 -11.01
CA ASP A 612 -29.85 -11.75 -10.32
C ASP A 612 -28.53 -12.55 -10.36
N LYS A 613 -27.85 -12.57 -11.51
CA LYS A 613 -26.54 -13.22 -11.65
C LYS A 613 -25.42 -12.49 -10.92
N PHE A 614 -25.47 -11.16 -10.90
CA PHE A 614 -24.51 -10.33 -10.18
C PHE A 614 -24.61 -10.59 -8.67
N ASP A 615 -25.82 -10.50 -8.12
CA ASP A 615 -26.10 -10.72 -6.69
C ASP A 615 -25.82 -12.17 -6.29
N TYR A 616 -26.17 -13.15 -7.13
CA TYR A 616 -25.83 -14.55 -6.91
C TYR A 616 -24.32 -14.75 -6.80
N SER A 617 -23.54 -14.19 -7.73
CA SER A 617 -22.07 -14.31 -7.72
C SER A 617 -21.42 -13.62 -6.51
N ILE A 618 -21.96 -12.46 -6.10
CA ILE A 618 -21.57 -11.81 -4.84
C ILE A 618 -21.91 -12.71 -3.64
N GLY A 619 -23.10 -13.32 -3.62
CA GLY A 619 -23.52 -14.27 -2.58
C GLY A 619 -22.55 -15.43 -2.43
N LEU A 620 -22.16 -16.07 -3.55
CA LEU A 620 -21.15 -17.14 -3.56
C LEU A 620 -19.81 -16.68 -2.98
N ASN A 621 -19.39 -15.44 -3.25
CA ASN A 621 -18.18 -14.85 -2.67
C ASN A 621 -18.27 -14.64 -1.15
N TYR A 622 -19.47 -14.37 -0.61
CA TYR A 622 -19.68 -14.24 0.83
C TYR A 622 -19.65 -15.58 1.56
N ILE A 623 -20.18 -16.65 0.93
CA ILE A 623 -20.20 -18.01 1.50
C ILE A 623 -18.97 -18.84 1.15
N PHE A 624 -18.03 -18.30 0.37
CA PHE A 624 -16.81 -18.97 -0.08
C PHE A 624 -17.04 -20.24 -0.90
N ASP A 625 -18.00 -20.20 -1.83
CA ASP A 625 -18.23 -21.30 -2.79
C ASP A 625 -17.46 -21.08 -4.10
N LEU A 626 -16.25 -21.66 -4.19
CA LEU A 626 -15.31 -21.42 -5.28
C LEU A 626 -15.70 -22.15 -6.55
N ASP A 627 -16.14 -23.39 -6.39
CA ASP A 627 -16.38 -24.28 -7.51
C ASP A 627 -17.64 -23.85 -8.26
N THR A 628 -18.70 -23.46 -7.54
CA THR A 628 -19.89 -22.86 -8.16
C THR A 628 -19.55 -21.53 -8.84
N LEU A 629 -18.61 -20.73 -8.31
CA LEU A 629 -18.12 -19.53 -9.00
C LEU A 629 -17.37 -19.86 -10.30
N LYS A 630 -16.51 -20.89 -10.30
CA LYS A 630 -15.82 -21.35 -11.53
C LYS A 630 -16.82 -21.81 -12.58
N GLU A 631 -17.81 -22.61 -12.19
CA GLU A 631 -18.88 -23.07 -13.08
C GLU A 631 -19.67 -21.88 -13.64
N THR A 632 -20.03 -20.92 -12.79
CA THR A 632 -20.72 -19.68 -13.18
C THR A 632 -19.89 -18.89 -14.20
N LEU A 633 -18.59 -18.74 -13.97
CA LEU A 633 -17.68 -18.06 -14.91
C LEU A 633 -17.63 -18.77 -16.25
N MET A 634 -17.46 -20.09 -16.26
CA MET A 634 -17.41 -20.89 -17.49
C MET A 634 -18.73 -20.79 -18.27
N GLY A 635 -19.87 -20.87 -17.58
CA GLY A 635 -21.18 -20.70 -18.19
C GLY A 635 -21.36 -19.32 -18.83
N ILE A 636 -20.99 -18.24 -18.14
CA ILE A 636 -21.08 -16.88 -18.66
C ILE A 636 -20.13 -16.69 -19.86
N LYS A 637 -18.89 -17.16 -19.75
CA LYS A 637 -17.88 -17.07 -20.81
C LYS A 637 -18.33 -17.80 -22.07
N ASN A 638 -18.85 -19.02 -21.94
CA ASN A 638 -19.35 -19.79 -23.07
C ASN A 638 -20.53 -19.09 -23.76
N ILE A 639 -21.46 -18.51 -23.00
CA ILE A 639 -22.55 -17.69 -23.57
C ILE A 639 -21.97 -16.51 -24.35
N PHE A 640 -20.95 -15.85 -23.82
CA PHE A 640 -20.32 -14.69 -24.47
C PHE A 640 -19.62 -15.09 -25.77
N LEU A 641 -18.76 -16.12 -25.72
CA LEU A 641 -18.06 -16.64 -26.89
C LEU A 641 -19.03 -17.11 -27.98
N ASN A 642 -20.08 -17.85 -27.61
CA ASN A 642 -21.08 -18.35 -28.56
C ASN A 642 -21.89 -17.22 -29.19
N LYS A 643 -22.21 -16.17 -28.42
CA LYS A 643 -23.06 -15.08 -28.90
C LYS A 643 -22.28 -14.03 -29.71
N PHE A 644 -21.02 -13.80 -29.37
CA PHE A 644 -20.26 -12.66 -29.90
C PHE A 644 -19.03 -13.08 -30.71
N CYS A 645 -18.66 -14.36 -30.71
CA CYS A 645 -17.43 -14.88 -31.32
C CYS A 645 -16.15 -14.20 -30.80
N ARG A 646 -16.22 -13.61 -29.60
CA ARG A 646 -15.14 -12.88 -28.92
C ARG A 646 -15.38 -12.90 -27.41
N ASP A 647 -14.29 -12.73 -26.67
CA ASP A 647 -14.28 -12.89 -25.21
C ASP A 647 -14.76 -11.62 -24.47
N LEU A 648 -13.96 -10.55 -24.49
CA LEU A 648 -14.28 -9.25 -23.92
C LEU A 648 -13.76 -8.15 -24.87
N TYR A 649 -14.14 -6.90 -24.62
CA TYR A 649 -13.42 -5.77 -25.21
C TYR A 649 -12.10 -5.56 -24.48
N LYS A 650 -10.99 -5.62 -25.20
CA LYS A 650 -9.62 -5.60 -24.63
C LYS A 650 -8.92 -4.28 -24.92
N ASN A 651 -7.68 -4.15 -24.42
CA ASN A 651 -6.82 -2.99 -24.65
C ASN A 651 -6.78 -2.52 -26.11
N ASP A 652 -6.55 -3.44 -27.05
CA ASP A 652 -6.45 -3.13 -28.47
C ASP A 652 -7.73 -2.52 -29.06
N ASP A 653 -8.90 -2.87 -28.52
CA ASP A 653 -10.17 -2.28 -28.96
C ASP A 653 -10.26 -0.81 -28.58
N LEU A 654 -9.80 -0.44 -27.38
CA LEU A 654 -9.79 0.96 -26.94
C LEU A 654 -8.77 1.76 -27.72
N LYS A 655 -7.57 1.18 -27.94
CA LYS A 655 -6.52 1.79 -28.76
C LYS A 655 -7.04 2.13 -30.15
N LYS A 656 -7.65 1.16 -30.84
CA LYS A 656 -8.25 1.39 -32.18
C LYS A 656 -9.34 2.46 -32.16
N ASP A 657 -10.18 2.49 -31.14
CA ASP A 657 -11.28 3.47 -31.06
C ASP A 657 -10.80 4.89 -30.72
N LEU A 658 -9.68 5.04 -30.00
CA LEU A 658 -9.02 6.32 -29.78
C LEU A 658 -8.26 6.78 -31.04
N GLU A 659 -7.56 5.87 -31.73
CA GLU A 659 -6.86 6.16 -32.99
C GLU A 659 -7.82 6.67 -34.08
N LYS A 660 -9.01 6.04 -34.21
CA LYS A 660 -10.09 6.52 -35.10
C LYS A 660 -10.56 7.95 -34.79
N ARG A 661 -10.31 8.44 -33.57
CA ARG A 661 -10.64 9.79 -33.12
C ARG A 661 -9.44 10.74 -33.18
N GLY A 662 -8.30 10.30 -33.71
CA GLY A 662 -7.06 11.08 -33.74
C GLY A 662 -6.38 11.21 -32.37
N ILE A 663 -6.72 10.35 -31.41
CA ILE A 663 -6.16 10.39 -30.04
C ILE A 663 -5.18 9.24 -29.89
N ARG A 664 -3.91 9.55 -29.57
CA ARG A 664 -2.94 8.49 -29.24
C ARG A 664 -3.27 7.89 -27.88
N TYR A 665 -3.31 6.55 -27.82
CA TYR A 665 -3.64 5.82 -26.59
C TYR A 665 -2.74 6.19 -25.39
N ALA A 666 -1.46 6.49 -25.65
CA ALA A 666 -0.51 6.92 -24.62
C ALA A 666 -0.70 8.38 -24.15
N ASP A 667 -1.29 9.25 -24.97
CA ASP A 667 -1.60 10.63 -24.55
C ASP A 667 -2.91 10.69 -23.76
N PHE A 668 -3.79 9.71 -24.01
CA PHE A 668 -5.06 9.60 -23.31
C PHE A 668 -4.90 9.15 -21.84
N PHE A 669 -3.87 8.35 -21.53
CA PHE A 669 -3.59 7.81 -20.19
C PHE A 669 -2.30 8.38 -19.61
#